data_AF-A0A2V2RRK4-F1
#
_entry.id   AF-A0A2V2RRK4-F1
#
_cell.length_a   1.000
_cell.length_b   1.000
_cell.length_c   1.000
_cell.angle_alpha   90.00
_cell.angle_beta   90.00
_cell.angle_gamma   90.00
#
_symmetry.space_group_name_H-M   'P 1'
#
loop_
_entity.id
_entity.type
_entity.pdbx_description
1 polymer ?
#
loop_
_entity_poly.entity_id
_entity_poly.type
_entity_poly.pdbx_seq_one_letter_code
_entity_poly.pdbx_strand_id
1 'polypeptide(L)'
;MKKLLGLILALHLAQLAHAQGVSQSPPSPDASPTSAPLALQYQIVESGPHHRIFEASDPAQTNSPAPTHKHRIHAIASGMNYFDGQNWVPSMPAFDFDGSAFVAAKVQHQARIAADLNTTNAVTLNCGGTTLNSTPLALLLYSPSSGESLILASITNCQPIVTATNEILFENALVGSLSVSIAYRIEQGAFHQNAVVPAFDPADYGFPDDAQLQLLTELYNPPIPLTRTNVLTSALRSTNQVTDTTLFFGPLVFGMGRAFYAADSQSNLVSAPVFKNYFQTPDLRWILRETLPWSSVVNALKRTPNVGQASRLPPSTLEAGLTPHHPPSTIHHPAALYAALPRPGKPLNRAATVIASPARAERPARTYPSLASLPIPKPGQPRHSTNPRPSLTSPVAISPLLRPHPSSPTPASGPLLTLDYIVTLDAGSSQPFTFTNSTWFIAGSCYFYDDVTITGGAVFKFPQSSSCIGDGYTCGYDYIQLNGGFATTASALHPAVFTACDDNVSGDPFTTNIWSGYTGNPNGNVYGTCALWFLWPPSPVEISHMRFSYMSEAVVMDFGGTMTVADSQFVNSYLGVWVGGDCCETVTMNNCLSANVGTLFYPDDEYNSWALCNCTVDGNTQVLGSGTGTTLSCTNCIFSNGADTSSASGSHNGFYNSSSFGDNAITANAFPFQTVACGNYYLSGGSENIFRGAGTTNIGSLWTDLQTKSTYPPIFHSNVTFTGSVTFSPEAQRETGAPDLGFGYDVLDHVFAQTWFTNSAVTNGTFTFTEGTAIGVYPTPFAAIYLCRGANLLSSGTVLNPVSIAELGAIQESSWPIVGVAGISAALMVWPAASDNPPQAYFRFTDFFGLAQDGQHFHQYGPTQQLGFRDCEFHSGGFVLRNPPFYMTNSLLDEVVSDIEDINGNGLSVGFFNNLAHRGSCLLMGGPTWVFQNNAFDNVPITDFSDPANPITGDHNAYIGRTNYMAGGLQTGDQTLTNFAWQRGPLGPWYQPGGTNNSFLYAGAGPAAAYGLYHYTVLTNSLKDSTNTVSLGLHFVALGTNGQPVSTSGDGLGDYQKDSNGDGIYNAGDLGNWQTNDTCGDGISDYIKYLEGRNLNVNAVPDTNGVINLQIYTPLR
;
A
#
# COMPACT_ATOMS: atom_id res chain seq x y z
N MET A 1 22.49 -57.38 22.19
CA MET A 1 23.03 -56.03 21.90
C MET A 1 23.54 -55.90 20.46
N LYS A 2 24.74 -56.35 20.04
CA LYS A 2 25.22 -56.11 18.66
C LYS A 2 24.29 -56.60 17.51
N LYS A 3 23.53 -57.69 17.69
CA LYS A 3 22.50 -58.12 16.72
C LYS A 3 21.20 -57.29 16.72
N LEU A 4 20.93 -56.49 17.75
CA LEU A 4 19.74 -55.64 17.83
C LEU A 4 19.96 -54.30 17.11
N LEU A 5 21.17 -53.74 17.25
CA LEU A 5 21.59 -52.50 16.57
C LEU A 5 21.50 -52.63 15.03
N GLY A 6 21.87 -53.80 14.50
CA GLY A 6 21.76 -54.08 13.06
C GLY A 6 20.33 -54.22 12.54
N LEU A 7 19.33 -54.50 13.40
CA LEU A 7 17.93 -54.61 12.99
C LEU A 7 17.26 -53.22 12.91
N ILE A 8 17.59 -52.33 13.85
CA ILE A 8 17.10 -50.95 13.87
C ILE A 8 17.65 -50.16 12.66
N LEU A 9 18.94 -50.34 12.35
CA LEU A 9 19.57 -49.73 11.17
C LEU A 9 18.95 -50.23 9.85
N ALA A 10 18.54 -51.51 9.79
CA ALA A 10 17.88 -52.08 8.62
C ALA A 10 16.45 -51.53 8.42
N LEU A 11 15.70 -51.23 9.49
CA LEU A 11 14.39 -50.59 9.39
C LEU A 11 14.48 -49.14 8.86
N HIS A 12 15.44 -48.34 9.35
CA HIS A 12 15.66 -46.98 8.84
C HIS A 12 16.04 -46.97 7.35
N LEU A 13 16.87 -47.92 6.91
CA LEU A 13 17.22 -48.06 5.49
C LEU A 13 16.05 -48.54 4.61
N ALA A 14 15.06 -49.26 5.17
CA ALA A 14 13.86 -49.68 4.44
C ALA A 14 12.86 -48.54 4.20
N GLN A 15 12.79 -47.55 5.10
CA GLN A 15 11.95 -46.36 4.91
C GLN A 15 12.56 -45.39 3.88
N LEU A 16 13.89 -45.31 3.79
CA LEU A 16 14.59 -44.53 2.75
C LEU A 16 14.54 -45.17 1.35
N ALA A 17 14.22 -46.46 1.24
CA ALA A 17 14.22 -47.19 -0.04
C ALA A 17 12.91 -47.10 -0.84
N HIS A 18 11.80 -46.66 -0.23
CA HIS A 18 10.50 -46.53 -0.92
C HIS A 18 10.38 -45.23 -1.75
N ALA A 19 11.39 -44.35 -1.72
CA ALA A 19 11.48 -43.13 -2.53
C ALA A 19 11.98 -43.37 -3.98
N GLN A 20 12.12 -44.62 -4.43
CA GLN A 20 12.48 -44.95 -5.83
C GLN A 20 11.44 -45.89 -6.45
N GLY A 21 10.29 -45.31 -6.77
CA GLY A 21 9.26 -45.95 -7.59
C GLY A 21 9.78 -46.32 -8.98
N VAL A 22 9.40 -47.51 -9.44
CA VAL A 22 9.86 -48.14 -10.69
C VAL A 22 9.74 -47.20 -11.89
N SER A 23 10.86 -46.95 -12.57
CA SER A 23 10.85 -46.38 -13.92
C SER A 23 10.23 -47.36 -14.92
N GLN A 24 8.95 -47.14 -15.23
CA GLN A 24 8.40 -47.48 -16.54
C GLN A 24 8.06 -46.16 -17.23
N SER A 25 8.68 -45.93 -18.38
CA SER A 25 8.61 -44.67 -19.12
C SER A 25 7.20 -44.42 -19.67
N PRO A 26 6.55 -43.28 -19.35
CA PRO A 26 5.54 -42.73 -20.24
C PRO A 26 6.19 -42.38 -21.60
N PRO A 27 5.45 -42.37 -22.72
CA PRO A 27 6.01 -42.10 -24.03
C PRO A 27 6.42 -40.62 -24.16
N SER A 28 7.71 -40.38 -24.43
CA SER A 28 8.24 -39.03 -24.67
C SER A 28 7.74 -38.45 -26.01
N PRO A 29 7.23 -37.20 -26.04
CA PRO A 29 7.34 -36.36 -27.22
C PRO A 29 8.78 -35.81 -27.33
N ASP A 30 9.35 -35.76 -28.52
CA ASP A 30 10.67 -35.17 -28.75
C ASP A 30 10.64 -33.64 -28.56
N ALA A 31 11.15 -33.18 -27.41
CA ALA A 31 11.42 -31.77 -27.16
C ALA A 31 12.92 -31.47 -27.43
N SER A 32 13.17 -30.53 -28.34
CA SER A 32 14.51 -30.02 -28.64
C SER A 32 15.15 -29.34 -27.42
N PRO A 33 16.50 -29.26 -27.33
CA PRO A 33 17.17 -28.63 -26.18
C PRO A 33 16.70 -27.18 -25.96
N THR A 34 16.44 -26.85 -24.70
CA THR A 34 15.83 -25.59 -24.27
C THR A 34 16.66 -24.37 -24.64
N SER A 35 16.05 -23.43 -25.36
CA SER A 35 16.43 -22.02 -25.28
C SER A 35 16.16 -21.51 -23.86
N ALA A 36 17.02 -20.62 -23.36
CA ALA A 36 16.71 -19.87 -22.15
C ALA A 36 15.38 -19.09 -22.33
N PRO A 37 14.57 -18.90 -21.28
CA PRO A 37 13.33 -18.14 -21.39
C PRO A 37 13.62 -16.71 -21.84
N LEU A 38 12.78 -16.19 -22.75
CA LEU A 38 12.81 -14.78 -23.13
C LEU A 38 12.28 -13.95 -21.95
N ALA A 39 13.11 -13.07 -21.41
CA ALA A 39 12.68 -12.13 -20.38
C ALA A 39 11.62 -11.16 -20.93
N LEU A 40 10.63 -10.82 -20.09
CA LEU A 40 9.60 -9.83 -20.41
C LEU A 40 10.24 -8.49 -20.81
N GLN A 41 9.69 -7.83 -21.83
CA GLN A 41 10.22 -6.58 -22.37
C GLN A 41 9.25 -5.42 -22.18
N TYR A 42 9.09 -4.99 -20.92
CA TYR A 42 8.25 -3.83 -20.57
C TYR A 42 8.59 -2.59 -21.40
N GLN A 43 7.56 -1.94 -21.93
CA GLN A 43 7.64 -0.62 -22.57
C GLN A 43 6.77 0.36 -21.79
N ILE A 44 7.14 1.63 -21.77
CA ILE A 44 6.28 2.68 -21.21
C ILE A 44 5.17 2.95 -22.24
N VAL A 45 3.93 2.65 -21.87
CA VAL A 45 2.73 2.92 -22.71
C VAL A 45 2.03 4.21 -22.33
N GLU A 46 2.21 4.68 -21.09
CA GLU A 46 1.66 5.95 -20.61
C GLU A 46 2.65 6.65 -19.66
N SER A 47 2.70 7.98 -19.72
CA SER A 47 3.41 8.86 -18.77
C SER A 47 2.51 10.05 -18.42
N GLY A 48 2.30 10.31 -17.13
CA GLY A 48 1.68 11.53 -16.61
C GLY A 48 2.60 12.30 -15.67
N PRO A 49 2.12 13.32 -14.95
CA PRO A 49 2.94 14.12 -14.04
C PRO A 49 3.55 13.31 -12.89
N HIS A 50 2.80 12.32 -12.37
CA HIS A 50 3.15 11.58 -11.16
C HIS A 50 3.34 10.07 -11.39
N HIS A 51 3.11 9.60 -12.62
CA HIS A 51 3.06 8.17 -12.91
C HIS A 51 3.63 7.78 -14.29
N ARG A 52 3.90 6.49 -14.45
CA ARG A 52 4.03 5.80 -15.73
C ARG A 52 3.37 4.44 -15.67
N ILE A 53 2.85 3.97 -16.80
CA ILE A 53 2.39 2.59 -16.96
C ILE A 53 3.41 1.86 -17.83
N PHE A 54 4.02 0.83 -17.25
CA PHE A 54 4.86 -0.13 -17.96
C PHE A 54 4.00 -1.32 -18.37
N GLU A 55 3.87 -1.59 -19.68
CA GLU A 55 3.20 -2.78 -20.19
C GLU A 55 4.23 -3.72 -20.80
N ALA A 56 4.21 -4.99 -20.39
CA ALA A 56 4.86 -6.06 -21.13
C ALA A 56 3.82 -6.97 -21.77
N SER A 57 4.30 -7.95 -22.52
CA SER A 57 3.49 -8.96 -23.14
C SER A 57 4.28 -10.26 -23.17
N ASP A 58 3.58 -11.37 -22.98
CA ASP A 58 4.17 -12.70 -23.09
C ASP A 58 4.91 -12.90 -24.41
N PRO A 59 6.03 -13.65 -24.43
CA PRO A 59 6.66 -14.06 -25.68
C PRO A 59 5.68 -14.86 -26.54
N ALA A 60 5.31 -14.31 -27.70
CA ALA A 60 4.30 -14.89 -28.58
C ALA A 60 4.63 -16.35 -28.94
N GLN A 61 3.78 -17.28 -28.50
CA GLN A 61 3.91 -18.69 -28.86
C GLN A 61 3.68 -18.87 -30.37
N THR A 62 4.36 -19.84 -30.97
CA THR A 62 4.73 -19.87 -32.40
C THR A 62 3.59 -19.97 -33.43
N ASN A 63 2.32 -19.89 -33.02
CA ASN A 63 1.15 -19.90 -33.91
C ASN A 63 0.02 -18.90 -33.54
N SER A 64 0.17 -18.02 -32.54
CA SER A 64 -0.84 -16.95 -32.28
C SER A 64 -0.36 -15.57 -32.78
N PRO A 65 -1.24 -14.74 -33.36
CA PRO A 65 -0.95 -13.34 -33.65
C PRO A 65 -0.94 -12.43 -32.41
N ALA A 66 -1.39 -12.91 -31.25
CA ALA A 66 -1.53 -12.13 -30.02
C ALA A 66 -0.71 -12.73 -28.84
N PRO A 67 -0.13 -11.89 -27.96
CA PRO A 67 0.43 -12.36 -26.68
C PRO A 67 -0.65 -12.92 -25.75
N THR A 68 -0.32 -13.95 -24.97
CA THR A 68 -1.25 -14.63 -24.03
C THR A 68 -1.67 -13.80 -22.83
N HIS A 69 -0.84 -12.86 -22.39
CA HIS A 69 -1.07 -12.08 -21.19
C HIS A 69 -0.32 -10.74 -21.28
N LYS A 70 -0.79 -9.74 -20.52
CA LYS A 70 -0.28 -8.37 -20.48
C LYS A 70 -0.02 -7.91 -19.04
N HIS A 71 1.21 -8.13 -18.58
CA HIS A 71 1.74 -7.58 -17.33
C HIS A 71 1.70 -6.05 -17.35
N ARG A 72 1.28 -5.42 -16.25
CA ARG A 72 1.05 -3.98 -16.12
C ARG A 72 1.51 -3.45 -14.77
N ILE A 73 2.65 -2.76 -14.78
CA ILE A 73 3.24 -2.14 -13.60
C ILE A 73 2.96 -0.63 -13.61
N HIS A 74 2.22 -0.19 -12.61
CA HIS A 74 1.85 1.20 -12.37
C HIS A 74 2.91 1.86 -11.49
N ALA A 75 3.89 2.54 -12.11
CA ALA A 75 4.92 3.26 -11.37
C ALA A 75 4.41 4.64 -10.94
N ILE A 76 4.58 4.99 -9.68
CA ILE A 76 4.10 6.25 -9.08
C ILE A 76 5.17 6.91 -8.19
N ALA A 77 5.24 8.24 -8.25
CA ALA A 77 6.08 9.13 -7.44
C ALA A 77 5.58 10.57 -7.60
N SER A 78 5.51 11.35 -6.51
CA SER A 78 5.20 12.78 -6.62
C SER A 78 6.20 13.48 -7.56
N GLY A 79 5.68 14.27 -8.49
CA GLY A 79 6.47 14.96 -9.51
C GLY A 79 7.32 14.08 -10.44
N MET A 80 6.97 12.78 -10.62
CA MET A 80 7.75 11.81 -11.41
C MET A 80 8.29 12.37 -12.74
N ASN A 81 7.46 13.09 -13.49
CA ASN A 81 7.79 13.62 -14.80
C ASN A 81 7.52 15.13 -14.87
N TYR A 82 8.33 15.84 -15.66
CA TYR A 82 8.02 17.21 -16.10
C TYR A 82 7.56 17.19 -17.56
N PHE A 83 6.83 18.23 -17.96
CA PHE A 83 6.40 18.40 -19.34
C PHE A 83 7.43 19.22 -20.11
N ASP A 84 8.03 18.65 -21.16
CA ASP A 84 9.08 19.32 -21.96
C ASP A 84 8.53 20.33 -22.98
N GLY A 85 7.20 20.44 -23.08
CA GLY A 85 6.48 21.21 -24.11
C GLY A 85 5.80 20.33 -25.15
N GLN A 86 6.08 19.02 -25.17
CA GLN A 86 5.46 18.02 -26.05
C GLN A 86 5.07 16.74 -25.30
N ASN A 87 5.90 16.25 -24.38
CA ASN A 87 5.77 14.96 -23.70
C ASN A 87 6.03 15.08 -22.19
N TRP A 88 5.51 14.11 -21.43
CA TRP A 88 5.94 13.86 -20.05
C TRP A 88 7.22 13.04 -20.03
N VAL A 89 8.28 13.60 -19.46
CA VAL A 89 9.64 13.03 -19.44
C VAL A 89 10.22 13.03 -18.01
N PRO A 90 11.14 12.11 -17.67
CA PRO A 90 11.69 11.99 -16.30
C PRO A 90 12.17 13.31 -15.73
N SER A 91 11.67 13.66 -14.54
CA SER A 91 12.16 14.78 -13.75
C SER A 91 13.65 14.60 -13.41
N MET A 92 14.41 15.68 -13.60
CA MET A 92 15.82 15.80 -13.26
C MET A 92 15.96 16.90 -12.19
N PRO A 93 15.87 16.55 -10.88
CA PRO A 93 16.09 17.52 -9.81
C PRO A 93 17.55 17.95 -9.79
N ALA A 94 17.85 19.06 -10.45
CA ALA A 94 19.17 19.68 -10.50
C ALA A 94 19.05 21.18 -10.79
N PHE A 95 20.02 21.96 -10.32
CA PHE A 95 20.09 23.40 -10.50
C PHE A 95 21.13 23.80 -11.56
N ASP A 96 20.67 24.31 -12.71
CA ASP A 96 21.51 24.96 -13.72
C ASP A 96 21.67 26.47 -13.38
N PHE A 97 22.89 27.03 -13.43
CA PHE A 97 23.13 28.46 -13.12
C PHE A 97 23.02 29.36 -14.36
N ASP A 98 22.07 30.30 -14.36
CA ASP A 98 21.76 31.20 -15.49
C ASP A 98 22.68 32.44 -15.60
N GLY A 99 23.59 32.63 -14.64
CA GLY A 99 24.44 33.83 -14.52
C GLY A 99 23.93 34.85 -13.50
N SER A 100 22.69 34.71 -13.02
CA SER A 100 22.02 35.58 -12.04
C SER A 100 21.24 34.80 -10.96
N ALA A 101 20.86 33.56 -11.27
CA ALA A 101 20.12 32.65 -10.41
C ALA A 101 20.43 31.19 -10.76
N PHE A 102 20.08 30.30 -9.86
CA PHE A 102 20.01 28.86 -10.07
C PHE A 102 18.60 28.48 -10.47
N VAL A 103 18.45 27.60 -11.46
CA VAL A 103 17.16 27.24 -12.05
C VAL A 103 17.05 25.72 -12.17
N ALA A 104 16.05 25.15 -11.52
CA ALA A 104 15.62 23.77 -11.74
C ALA A 104 14.44 23.77 -12.72
N ALA A 105 14.72 23.75 -14.02
CA ALA A 105 13.70 23.82 -15.07
C ALA A 105 13.11 22.44 -15.46
N LYS A 106 13.76 21.35 -15.04
CA LYS A 106 13.47 19.97 -15.47
C LYS A 106 12.73 19.16 -14.38
N VAL A 107 11.88 19.84 -13.63
CA VAL A 107 10.99 19.28 -12.59
C VAL A 107 9.62 19.92 -12.77
N GLN A 108 8.56 19.27 -12.29
CA GLN A 108 7.20 19.77 -12.46
C GLN A 108 6.96 21.09 -11.70
N HIS A 109 7.55 21.22 -10.52
CA HIS A 109 7.63 22.42 -9.68
C HIS A 109 8.92 23.20 -9.96
N GLN A 110 8.98 23.85 -11.11
CA GLN A 110 10.15 24.60 -11.56
C GLN A 110 10.57 25.66 -10.54
N ALA A 111 11.81 25.55 -10.05
CA ALA A 111 12.35 26.44 -9.02
C ALA A 111 13.39 27.40 -9.61
N ARG A 112 13.38 28.66 -9.15
CA ARG A 112 14.41 29.67 -9.44
C ARG A 112 14.85 30.36 -8.15
N ILE A 113 16.16 30.41 -7.90
CA ILE A 113 16.76 30.98 -6.68
C ILE A 113 17.84 31.99 -7.07
N ALA A 114 17.68 33.25 -6.67
CA ALA A 114 18.63 34.32 -6.94
C ALA A 114 20.02 34.04 -6.32
N ALA A 115 21.08 34.53 -6.97
CA ALA A 115 22.45 34.41 -6.45
C ALA A 115 22.74 35.21 -5.17
N ASP A 116 21.79 36.04 -4.72
CA ASP A 116 21.79 36.70 -3.42
C ASP A 116 20.35 36.71 -2.88
N LEU A 117 20.12 36.12 -1.71
CA LEU A 117 18.79 36.01 -1.10
C LEU A 117 18.28 37.35 -0.56
N ASN A 118 19.12 38.38 -0.43
CA ASN A 118 18.68 39.75 -0.11
C ASN A 118 18.09 40.49 -1.34
N THR A 119 17.33 39.76 -2.16
CA THR A 119 16.67 40.24 -3.38
C THR A 119 15.16 40.05 -3.23
N THR A 120 14.34 41.04 -3.61
CA THR A 120 12.88 40.86 -3.63
C THR A 120 12.51 39.77 -4.65
N ASN A 121 11.68 38.80 -4.26
CA ASN A 121 11.43 37.57 -5.03
C ASN A 121 12.70 36.73 -5.23
N ALA A 122 13.52 36.57 -4.19
CA ALA A 122 14.72 35.73 -4.25
C ALA A 122 14.43 34.28 -4.68
N VAL A 123 13.27 33.73 -4.29
CA VAL A 123 12.82 32.40 -4.67
C VAL A 123 11.53 32.50 -5.47
N THR A 124 11.44 31.77 -6.58
CA THR A 124 10.21 31.54 -7.34
C THR A 124 9.99 30.03 -7.50
N LEU A 125 8.77 29.56 -7.22
CA LEU A 125 8.29 28.24 -7.62
C LEU A 125 7.17 28.40 -8.67
N ASN A 126 7.17 27.56 -9.70
CA ASN A 126 6.13 27.53 -10.73
C ASN A 126 5.67 26.09 -10.99
N CYS A 127 4.39 25.79 -10.81
CA CYS A 127 3.80 24.48 -11.09
C CYS A 127 2.35 24.62 -11.56
N GLY A 128 1.97 23.95 -12.64
CA GLY A 128 0.57 23.91 -13.12
C GLY A 128 -0.05 25.27 -13.43
N GLY A 129 0.76 26.30 -13.74
CA GLY A 129 0.31 27.69 -13.92
C GLY A 129 0.19 28.51 -12.64
N THR A 130 0.41 27.90 -11.46
CA THR A 130 0.58 28.62 -10.19
C THR A 130 2.02 29.05 -10.03
N THR A 131 2.25 30.36 -9.82
CA THR A 131 3.56 30.92 -9.47
C THR A 131 3.54 31.47 -8.05
N LEU A 132 4.49 31.03 -7.21
CA LEU A 132 4.76 31.58 -5.89
C LEU A 132 6.10 32.30 -5.91
N ASN A 133 6.15 33.51 -5.35
CA ASN A 133 7.37 34.27 -5.17
C ASN A 133 7.58 34.51 -3.68
N SER A 134 8.75 34.18 -3.16
CA SER A 134 9.05 34.31 -1.73
C SER A 134 10.47 34.80 -1.45
N THR A 135 10.73 35.22 -0.21
CA THR A 135 12.08 35.55 0.28
C THR A 135 12.13 35.37 1.81
N PRO A 136 13.13 34.64 2.36
CA PRO A 136 13.32 34.53 3.81
C PRO A 136 13.69 35.90 4.41
N LEU A 137 13.13 36.24 5.56
CA LEU A 137 13.30 37.55 6.20
C LEU A 137 14.16 37.53 7.46
N ALA A 138 13.84 36.65 8.42
CA ALA A 138 14.40 36.71 9.77
C ALA A 138 14.15 35.42 10.57
N LEU A 139 15.03 35.17 11.54
CA LEU A 139 14.88 34.16 12.59
C LEU A 139 14.65 34.88 13.94
N LEU A 140 13.69 34.41 14.72
CA LEU A 140 13.20 35.08 15.93
C LEU A 140 12.93 34.09 17.08
N LEU A 141 12.99 34.59 18.31
CA LEU A 141 12.34 33.97 19.46
C LEU A 141 11.00 34.67 19.75
N TYR A 142 10.02 33.86 20.19
CA TYR A 142 8.74 34.28 20.72
C TYR A 142 8.43 33.48 21.99
N SER A 143 7.87 34.09 23.03
CA SER A 143 7.36 33.35 24.21
C SER A 143 5.83 33.50 24.29
N PRO A 144 5.07 32.40 24.20
CA PRO A 144 3.61 32.44 24.34
C PRO A 144 3.12 33.00 25.68
N SER A 145 3.83 32.75 26.78
CA SER A 145 3.41 33.19 28.13
C SER A 145 3.67 34.68 28.40
N SER A 146 4.71 35.29 27.82
CA SER A 146 4.99 36.72 27.98
C SER A 146 4.48 37.58 26.81
N GLY A 147 4.26 36.99 25.65
CA GLY A 147 3.96 37.69 24.40
C GLY A 147 5.16 38.44 23.80
N GLU A 148 6.36 38.32 24.38
CA GLU A 148 7.56 39.00 23.90
C GLU A 148 8.14 38.35 22.66
N SER A 149 8.82 39.17 21.83
CA SER A 149 9.52 38.72 20.63
C SER A 149 10.91 39.35 20.53
N LEU A 150 11.87 38.60 20.01
CA LEU A 150 13.24 39.03 19.74
C LEU A 150 13.69 38.55 18.36
N ILE A 151 14.21 39.45 17.53
CA ILE A 151 14.87 39.09 16.27
C ILE A 151 16.31 38.63 16.58
N LEU A 152 16.62 37.37 16.29
CA LEU A 152 17.97 36.80 16.44
C LEU A 152 18.85 37.05 15.20
N ALA A 153 18.25 37.00 14.01
CA ALA A 153 18.95 37.20 12.74
C ALA A 153 18.01 37.78 11.68
N SER A 154 18.55 38.51 10.69
CA SER A 154 17.79 39.06 9.57
C SER A 154 18.54 38.96 8.24
N ILE A 155 17.77 38.88 7.15
CA ILE A 155 18.26 38.73 5.79
C ILE A 155 19.31 39.79 5.44
N THR A 156 20.44 39.33 4.91
CA THR A 156 21.57 40.14 4.47
C THR A 156 22.14 39.58 3.18
N ASN A 157 22.95 40.38 2.48
CA ASN A 157 23.62 39.94 1.26
C ASN A 157 24.48 38.70 1.55
N CYS A 158 24.19 37.60 0.86
CA CYS A 158 24.86 36.31 1.02
C CYS A 158 25.43 35.82 -0.31
N GLN A 159 26.14 34.68 -0.31
CA GLN A 159 26.69 34.08 -1.52
C GLN A 159 26.37 32.57 -1.55
N PRO A 160 26.17 31.99 -2.75
CA PRO A 160 25.78 30.60 -2.92
C PRO A 160 26.99 29.67 -2.95
N ILE A 161 26.84 28.49 -2.34
CA ILE A 161 27.74 27.35 -2.45
C ILE A 161 26.90 26.17 -2.92
N VAL A 162 27.18 25.67 -4.12
CA VAL A 162 26.54 24.44 -4.65
C VAL A 162 27.15 23.26 -3.91
N THR A 163 26.38 22.62 -3.02
CA THR A 163 26.81 21.48 -2.20
C THR A 163 26.57 20.15 -2.89
N ALA A 164 25.47 20.05 -3.66
CA ALA A 164 25.17 18.94 -4.56
C ALA A 164 24.55 19.46 -5.86
N THR A 165 24.37 18.61 -6.88
CA THR A 165 23.70 19.02 -8.13
C THR A 165 22.28 19.54 -7.91
N ASN A 166 21.64 19.14 -6.81
CA ASN A 166 20.28 19.49 -6.42
C ASN A 166 20.21 20.34 -5.14
N GLU A 167 21.33 20.85 -4.61
CA GLU A 167 21.37 21.56 -3.33
C GLU A 167 22.32 22.77 -3.36
N ILE A 168 21.87 23.89 -2.79
CA ILE A 168 22.62 25.16 -2.72
C ILE A 168 22.55 25.72 -1.29
N LEU A 169 23.69 25.81 -0.63
CA LEU A 169 23.88 26.44 0.67
C LEU A 169 24.21 27.93 0.51
N PHE A 170 23.43 28.80 1.13
CA PHE A 170 23.72 30.22 1.28
C PHE A 170 24.24 30.48 2.69
N GLU A 171 25.57 30.56 2.82
CA GLU A 171 26.22 30.80 4.11
C GLU A 171 25.86 32.18 4.69
N ASN A 172 25.53 32.23 5.98
CA ASN A 172 25.21 33.46 6.71
C ASN A 172 24.10 34.30 6.04
N ALA A 173 23.09 33.65 5.45
CA ALA A 173 21.95 34.31 4.81
C ALA A 173 21.19 35.24 5.77
N LEU A 174 21.02 34.84 7.04
CA LEU A 174 20.48 35.71 8.09
C LEU A 174 21.58 36.01 9.11
N VAL A 175 21.77 37.28 9.49
CA VAL A 175 22.77 37.70 10.48
C VAL A 175 22.16 38.63 11.53
N GLY A 176 22.59 38.48 12.78
CA GLY A 176 22.20 39.30 13.93
C GLY A 176 23.04 38.98 15.16
N SER A 177 22.42 38.48 16.24
CA SER A 177 23.13 37.83 17.34
C SER A 177 23.53 36.39 17.00
N LEU A 178 22.81 35.73 16.10
CA LEU A 178 23.21 34.50 15.44
C LEU A 178 23.57 34.76 13.96
N SER A 179 24.36 33.87 13.38
CA SER A 179 24.50 33.74 11.92
C SER A 179 23.85 32.44 11.49
N VAL A 180 22.92 32.50 10.55
CA VAL A 180 22.09 31.38 10.09
C VAL A 180 22.31 31.21 8.60
N SER A 181 22.62 29.99 8.17
CA SER A 181 22.73 29.65 6.75
C SER A 181 21.41 29.08 6.25
N ILE A 182 21.10 29.26 4.97
CA ILE A 182 19.88 28.69 4.35
C ILE A 182 20.32 27.79 3.20
N ALA A 183 19.99 26.49 3.28
CA ALA A 183 20.16 25.56 2.17
C ALA A 183 18.82 25.36 1.45
N TYR A 184 18.82 25.42 0.13
CA TYR A 184 17.69 25.02 -0.70
C TYR A 184 18.01 23.73 -1.43
N ARG A 185 17.07 22.79 -1.40
CA ARG A 185 17.19 21.49 -2.05
C ARG A 185 15.98 21.22 -2.94
N ILE A 186 16.23 20.75 -4.16
CA ILE A 186 15.20 20.32 -5.10
C ILE A 186 15.19 18.80 -5.22
N GLU A 187 14.01 18.21 -5.28
CA GLU A 187 13.80 16.77 -5.46
C GLU A 187 12.73 16.51 -6.51
N GLN A 188 12.40 15.25 -6.79
CA GLN A 188 11.46 14.89 -7.84
C GLN A 188 10.04 15.41 -7.58
N GLY A 189 9.56 15.27 -6.34
CA GLY A 189 8.23 15.73 -5.90
C GLY A 189 8.23 16.74 -4.76
N ALA A 190 9.40 17.25 -4.36
CA ALA A 190 9.58 18.11 -3.19
C ALA A 190 10.58 19.25 -3.41
N PHE A 191 10.44 20.32 -2.65
CA PHE A 191 11.37 21.45 -2.56
C PHE A 191 11.51 21.88 -1.10
N HIS A 192 12.74 22.02 -0.62
CA HIS A 192 13.05 22.25 0.80
C HIS A 192 13.71 23.60 1.02
N GLN A 193 13.39 24.27 2.13
CA GLN A 193 14.15 25.38 2.69
C GLN A 193 14.65 25.02 4.09
N ASN A 194 15.92 24.65 4.17
CA ASN A 194 16.60 24.27 5.40
C ASN A 194 17.34 25.47 6.01
N ALA A 195 16.82 26.05 7.10
CA ALA A 195 17.53 27.04 7.89
C ALA A 195 18.45 26.34 8.92
N VAL A 196 19.75 26.41 8.68
CA VAL A 196 20.80 25.81 9.53
C VAL A 196 21.21 26.81 10.61
N VAL A 197 20.75 26.56 11.84
CA VAL A 197 20.94 27.42 13.01
C VAL A 197 22.08 26.85 13.89
N PRO A 198 23.07 27.67 14.30
CA PRO A 198 24.08 27.25 15.26
C PRO A 198 23.48 27.06 16.65
N ALA A 199 24.01 26.11 17.44
CA ALA A 199 23.52 25.87 18.80
C ALA A 199 23.56 27.13 19.70
N PHE A 200 22.46 27.36 20.40
CA PHE A 200 22.25 28.43 21.38
C PHE A 200 21.21 27.99 22.42
N ASP A 201 21.09 28.71 23.53
CA ASP A 201 20.00 28.54 24.51
C ASP A 201 19.13 29.83 24.55
N PRO A 202 17.80 29.77 24.35
CA PRO A 202 16.89 30.90 24.57
C PRO A 202 17.01 31.55 25.95
N ALA A 203 17.46 30.80 26.98
CA ALA A 203 17.71 31.34 28.32
C ALA A 203 18.82 32.40 28.34
N ASP A 204 19.86 32.28 27.49
CA ASP A 204 20.91 33.31 27.33
C ASP A 204 20.34 34.63 26.77
N TYR A 205 19.20 34.56 26.08
CA TYR A 205 18.45 35.70 25.55
C TYR A 205 17.32 36.17 26.47
N GLY A 206 17.14 35.53 27.64
CA GLY A 206 16.11 35.87 28.62
C GLY A 206 14.72 35.27 28.35
N PHE A 207 14.60 34.32 27.42
CA PHE A 207 13.33 33.65 27.10
C PHE A 207 13.13 32.39 27.99
N PRO A 208 11.87 31.99 28.30
CA PRO A 208 11.58 30.80 29.12
C PRO A 208 11.69 29.49 28.32
N ASP A 209 11.57 28.35 29.00
CA ASP A 209 11.45 27.02 28.35
C ASP A 209 10.22 26.89 27.40
N ASP A 210 9.26 27.82 27.47
CA ASP A 210 8.09 27.88 26.57
C ASP A 210 8.39 28.53 25.20
N ALA A 211 9.63 28.98 24.99
CA ALA A 211 10.05 29.69 23.80
C ALA A 211 9.73 28.93 22.50
N GLN A 212 9.47 29.70 21.45
CA GLN A 212 9.29 29.22 20.09
C GLN A 212 10.33 29.88 19.19
N LEU A 213 11.08 29.06 18.47
CA LEU A 213 11.98 29.52 17.42
C LEU A 213 11.17 29.66 16.13
N GLN A 214 11.14 30.87 15.57
CA GLN A 214 10.28 31.22 14.43
C GLN A 214 11.12 31.71 13.24
N LEU A 215 10.99 31.04 12.09
CA LEU A 215 11.49 31.52 10.80
C LEU A 215 10.35 32.22 10.05
N LEU A 216 10.64 33.36 9.44
CA LEU A 216 9.67 34.14 8.66
C LEU A 216 10.08 34.23 7.19
N THR A 217 9.17 33.86 6.31
CA THR A 217 9.31 33.92 4.86
C THR A 217 8.21 34.83 4.29
N GLU A 218 8.57 35.88 3.56
CA GLU A 218 7.60 36.77 2.87
C GLU A 218 7.14 36.12 1.57
N LEU A 219 5.84 36.23 1.26
CA LEU A 219 5.27 35.86 -0.04
C LEU A 219 4.76 37.10 -0.77
N TYR A 220 5.14 37.24 -2.05
CA TYR A 220 4.86 38.42 -2.86
C TYR A 220 3.72 38.18 -3.85
N ASN A 221 2.58 38.81 -3.59
CA ASN A 221 1.32 38.64 -4.34
C ASN A 221 0.93 37.16 -4.55
N PRO A 222 0.95 36.31 -3.52
CA PRO A 222 0.55 34.91 -3.67
C PRO A 222 -0.93 34.80 -4.11
N PRO A 223 -1.30 33.72 -4.83
CA PRO A 223 -2.69 33.33 -4.98
C PRO A 223 -3.35 33.10 -3.62
N ILE A 224 -4.68 33.09 -3.57
CA ILE A 224 -5.41 32.71 -2.35
C ILE A 224 -5.30 31.18 -2.20
N PRO A 225 -4.69 30.65 -1.12
CA PRO A 225 -4.62 29.21 -0.90
C PRO A 225 -5.95 28.67 -0.37
N LEU A 226 -6.22 27.39 -0.61
CA LEU A 226 -7.06 26.62 0.29
C LEU A 226 -6.24 26.26 1.55
N THR A 227 -6.88 26.17 2.71
CA THR A 227 -6.19 25.98 3.99
C THR A 227 -6.85 24.88 4.81
N ARG A 228 -6.07 23.88 5.26
CA ARG A 228 -6.49 22.88 6.24
C ARG A 228 -5.79 23.19 7.57
N THR A 229 -6.56 23.42 8.63
CA THR A 229 -6.02 23.64 9.98
C THR A 229 -5.98 22.31 10.71
N ASN A 230 -4.79 21.88 11.12
CA ASN A 230 -4.60 20.65 11.88
C ASN A 230 -4.37 21.02 13.36
N VAL A 231 -4.98 20.33 14.32
CA VAL A 231 -4.98 20.72 15.74
C VAL A 231 -4.52 19.56 16.61
N LEU A 232 -3.39 19.72 17.29
CA LEU A 232 -2.91 18.75 18.28
C LEU A 232 -3.67 18.96 19.59
N THR A 233 -4.47 17.95 19.96
CA THR A 233 -5.21 17.88 21.22
C THR A 233 -4.69 16.74 22.09
N SER A 234 -3.41 16.76 22.44
CA SER A 234 -2.85 15.83 23.44
C SER A 234 -3.56 16.02 24.78
N ALA A 235 -4.18 14.96 25.31
CA ALA A 235 -4.87 14.99 26.60
C ALA A 235 -3.93 15.18 27.81
N LEU A 236 -2.62 14.99 27.63
CA LEU A 236 -1.63 14.89 28.72
C LEU A 236 -0.74 16.14 28.89
N ARG A 237 -0.78 17.12 27.99
CA ARG A 237 -0.09 18.42 28.17
C ARG A 237 -1.07 19.57 28.34
N SER A 238 -0.84 20.38 29.36
CA SER A 238 -1.81 21.37 29.84
C SER A 238 -2.06 22.53 28.87
N THR A 239 -3.34 22.75 28.55
CA THR A 239 -3.96 24.03 28.10
C THR A 239 -3.54 24.66 26.77
N ASN A 240 -2.42 24.28 26.15
CA ASN A 240 -1.97 24.87 24.88
C ASN A 240 -2.27 23.94 23.69
N GLN A 241 -3.37 24.21 22.97
CA GLN A 241 -3.57 23.63 21.63
C GLN A 241 -2.48 24.14 20.68
N VAL A 242 -1.81 23.22 19.98
CA VAL A 242 -0.88 23.56 18.89
C VAL A 242 -1.63 23.43 17.57
N THR A 243 -1.48 24.42 16.69
CA THR A 243 -2.17 24.46 15.40
C THR A 243 -1.17 24.54 14.26
N ASP A 244 -1.27 23.61 13.31
CA ASP A 244 -0.65 23.71 12.00
C ASP A 244 -1.65 24.29 10.99
N THR A 245 -1.17 24.86 9.90
CA THR A 245 -1.99 25.25 8.75
C THR A 245 -1.32 24.80 7.46
N THR A 246 -1.80 23.69 6.92
CA THR A 246 -1.41 23.19 5.60
C THR A 246 -2.03 24.07 4.52
N LEU A 247 -1.21 24.57 3.58
CA LEU A 247 -1.61 25.51 2.54
C LEU A 247 -1.54 24.87 1.15
N PHE A 248 -2.59 25.03 0.35
CA PHE A 248 -2.69 24.48 -1.00
C PHE A 248 -2.73 25.62 -2.02
N PHE A 249 -1.67 25.75 -2.80
CA PHE A 249 -1.56 26.71 -3.91
C PHE A 249 -1.68 25.94 -5.24
N GLY A 250 -2.87 25.41 -5.50
CA GLY A 250 -3.06 24.40 -6.54
C GLY A 250 -2.21 23.17 -6.23
N PRO A 251 -1.37 22.67 -7.16
CA PRO A 251 -0.57 21.45 -6.95
C PRO A 251 0.57 21.60 -5.95
N LEU A 252 0.93 22.83 -5.53
CA LEU A 252 1.98 23.09 -4.54
C LEU A 252 1.39 23.09 -3.13
N VAL A 253 1.73 22.09 -2.32
CA VAL A 253 1.23 21.94 -0.95
C VAL A 253 2.32 22.21 0.07
N PHE A 254 2.03 23.08 1.03
CA PHE A 254 2.90 23.39 2.17
C PHE A 254 2.36 22.66 3.39
N GLY A 255 2.63 21.35 3.48
CA GLY A 255 2.38 20.55 4.69
C GLY A 255 3.31 20.92 5.85
N MET A 256 3.12 20.34 7.03
CA MET A 256 3.96 20.59 8.21
C MET A 256 5.46 20.31 7.91
N GLY A 257 6.37 21.05 8.55
CA GLY A 257 7.83 20.84 8.42
C GLY A 257 8.40 19.96 9.55
N ARG A 258 9.70 19.68 9.49
CA ARG A 258 10.46 19.03 10.57
C ARG A 258 11.74 19.80 10.87
N ALA A 259 12.22 19.67 12.10
CA ALA A 259 13.51 20.16 12.55
C ALA A 259 14.36 18.98 13.04
N PHE A 260 15.66 19.05 12.80
CA PHE A 260 16.61 17.96 13.07
C PHE A 260 17.87 18.51 13.77
N TYR A 261 18.39 17.75 14.73
CA TYR A 261 19.55 18.13 15.53
C TYR A 261 20.75 17.22 15.28
N ALA A 262 21.79 17.75 14.63
CA ALA A 262 23.00 17.01 14.27
C ALA A 262 24.06 17.09 15.39
N ALA A 263 24.16 16.02 16.18
CA ALA A 263 25.22 15.80 17.17
C ALA A 263 26.17 14.69 16.72
N ASP A 264 27.18 15.09 15.94
CA ASP A 264 28.15 14.22 15.27
C ASP A 264 27.54 13.15 14.33
N SER A 265 28.36 12.22 13.86
CA SER A 265 28.12 11.47 12.62
C SER A 265 27.70 10.01 12.80
N GLN A 266 27.34 9.54 14.00
CA GLN A 266 27.01 8.12 14.21
C GLN A 266 25.85 7.72 15.15
N SER A 267 25.14 8.61 15.87
CA SER A 267 23.87 8.19 16.52
C SER A 267 22.97 9.32 17.03
N ASN A 268 21.65 9.04 17.07
CA ASN A 268 20.60 9.74 17.82
C ASN A 268 20.36 11.22 17.43
N LEU A 269 19.93 11.44 16.18
CA LEU A 269 19.25 12.66 15.80
C LEU A 269 17.86 12.70 16.46
N VAL A 270 17.46 13.83 17.03
CA VAL A 270 16.06 14.05 17.45
C VAL A 270 15.36 14.88 16.39
N SER A 271 14.20 14.39 15.96
CA SER A 271 13.27 15.08 15.07
C SER A 271 12.18 15.80 15.86
N ALA A 272 11.73 16.95 15.37
CA ALA A 272 10.64 17.72 15.99
C ALA A 272 9.76 18.41 14.92
N PRO A 273 8.45 18.61 15.16
CA PRO A 273 7.56 19.28 14.23
C PRO A 273 7.85 20.78 14.08
N VAL A 274 7.74 21.28 12.84
CA VAL A 274 7.80 22.71 12.50
C VAL A 274 6.43 23.15 11.95
N PHE A 275 5.64 23.76 12.83
CA PHE A 275 4.26 24.16 12.56
C PHE A 275 4.20 25.40 11.67
N LYS A 276 3.28 25.39 10.69
CA LYS A 276 3.08 26.49 9.75
C LYS A 276 1.89 27.36 10.13
N ASN A 277 2.06 28.67 9.93
CA ASN A 277 0.99 29.65 10.10
C ASN A 277 1.13 30.76 9.04
N TYR A 278 0.02 31.07 8.35
CA TYR A 278 -0.01 32.01 7.23
C TYR A 278 -0.94 33.17 7.54
N PHE A 279 -0.44 34.40 7.42
CA PHE A 279 -1.21 35.60 7.75
C PHE A 279 -0.75 36.83 6.96
N GLN A 280 -1.59 37.86 6.92
CA GLN A 280 -1.25 39.17 6.38
C GLN A 280 -0.89 40.15 7.50
N THR A 281 0.17 40.93 7.32
CA THR A 281 0.58 41.99 8.26
C THR A 281 -0.30 43.25 8.11
N PRO A 282 -0.32 44.15 9.12
CA PRO A 282 -0.98 45.45 8.99
C PRO A 282 -0.44 46.35 7.87
N ASP A 283 0.78 46.09 7.35
CA ASP A 283 1.35 46.77 6.17
C ASP A 283 1.20 45.95 4.87
N LEU A 284 0.24 45.03 4.85
CA LEU A 284 -0.25 44.22 3.73
C LEU A 284 0.73 43.19 3.14
N ARG A 285 1.80 42.84 3.85
CA ARG A 285 2.74 41.76 3.50
C ARG A 285 2.11 40.41 3.84
N TRP A 286 2.26 39.40 2.98
CA TRP A 286 1.90 38.02 3.33
C TRP A 286 3.13 37.32 3.92
N ILE A 287 2.95 36.70 5.08
CA ILE A 287 4.03 36.05 5.82
C ILE A 287 3.64 34.58 6.05
N LEU A 288 4.49 33.68 5.59
CA LEU A 288 4.58 32.33 6.14
C LEU A 288 5.48 32.40 7.37
N ARG A 289 4.97 31.90 8.49
CA ARG A 289 5.72 31.69 9.72
C ARG A 289 5.83 30.20 9.99
N GLU A 290 7.06 29.76 10.18
CA GLU A 290 7.42 28.39 10.53
C GLU A 290 7.85 28.41 12.01
N THR A 291 7.33 27.50 12.83
CA THR A 291 7.40 27.59 14.29
C THR A 291 7.84 26.27 14.91
N LEU A 292 8.99 26.27 15.58
CA LEU A 292 9.51 25.14 16.37
C LEU A 292 9.39 25.46 17.87
N PRO A 293 8.58 24.72 18.65
CA PRO A 293 8.54 24.87 20.11
C PRO A 293 9.83 24.35 20.73
N TRP A 294 10.54 25.17 21.51
CA TRP A 294 11.85 24.84 22.05
C TRP A 294 11.83 23.62 22.97
N SER A 295 10.73 23.44 23.71
CA SER A 295 10.47 22.27 24.55
C SER A 295 10.57 20.92 23.82
N SER A 296 10.31 20.87 22.50
CA SER A 296 10.44 19.64 21.69
C SER A 296 11.89 19.21 21.48
N VAL A 297 12.84 20.16 21.42
CA VAL A 297 14.27 19.88 21.16
C VAL A 297 15.15 19.97 22.41
N VAL A 298 14.68 20.62 23.49
CA VAL A 298 15.49 20.87 24.70
C VAL A 298 15.97 19.58 25.39
N ASN A 299 15.21 18.49 25.30
CA ASN A 299 15.59 17.19 25.86
C ASN A 299 16.56 16.39 24.98
N ALA A 300 16.79 16.80 23.73
CA ALA A 300 17.88 16.30 22.89
C ALA A 300 19.19 17.03 23.26
N LEU A 301 19.14 18.36 23.27
CA LEU A 301 20.24 19.27 23.61
C LEU A 301 20.86 18.96 24.98
N LYS A 302 20.05 18.54 25.97
CA LYS A 302 20.51 18.18 27.32
C LYS A 302 21.15 16.78 27.43
N ARG A 303 21.08 15.91 26.40
CA ARG A 303 21.58 14.53 26.44
C ARG A 303 22.98 14.31 25.85
N THR A 304 23.55 15.28 25.13
CA THR A 304 24.93 15.17 24.61
C THR A 304 25.99 15.20 25.74
N PRO A 305 27.03 14.35 25.71
CA PRO A 305 28.14 14.44 26.67
C PRO A 305 28.84 15.79 26.56
N ASN A 306 29.14 16.42 27.70
CA ASN A 306 29.94 17.65 27.73
C ASN A 306 31.36 17.37 27.22
N VAL A 307 31.66 17.72 25.97
CA VAL A 307 32.97 17.53 25.33
C VAL A 307 34.00 18.49 25.93
N GLY A 308 34.55 18.10 27.08
CA GLY A 308 35.75 18.66 27.69
C GLY A 308 35.60 20.08 28.24
N GLN A 309 35.77 20.23 29.56
CA GLN A 309 36.25 21.49 30.13
C GLN A 309 37.70 21.72 29.67
N ALA A 310 37.90 22.21 28.45
CA ALA A 310 39.15 22.83 28.04
C ALA A 310 39.45 23.95 29.04
N SER A 311 40.64 23.90 29.66
CA SER A 311 40.96 24.75 30.79
C SER A 311 40.92 26.23 30.38
N ARG A 312 40.16 27.03 31.14
CA ARG A 312 40.12 28.49 31.00
C ARG A 312 41.51 29.06 31.27
N LEU A 313 42.31 29.24 30.22
CA LEU A 313 43.43 30.17 30.26
C LEU A 313 42.84 31.58 30.43
N PRO A 314 43.34 32.39 31.37
CA PRO A 314 42.83 33.74 31.59
C PRO A 314 43.11 34.62 30.35
N PRO A 315 42.24 35.59 30.02
CA PRO A 315 42.48 36.51 28.92
C PRO A 315 43.81 37.23 29.10
N SER A 316 44.69 37.15 28.09
CA SER A 316 45.90 37.96 28.06
C SER A 316 45.52 39.43 27.86
N THR A 317 46.10 40.31 28.67
CA THR A 317 45.67 41.70 28.78
C THR A 317 46.11 42.55 27.59
N LEU A 318 45.16 43.01 26.77
CA LEU A 318 45.28 44.23 25.97
C LEU A 318 43.90 44.79 25.59
N GLU A 319 43.80 46.13 25.63
CA GLU A 319 42.70 46.98 25.18
C GLU A 319 41.29 46.72 25.75
N ALA A 320 41.08 47.16 27.00
CA ALA A 320 39.74 47.47 27.49
C ALA A 320 39.23 48.76 26.82
N GLY A 321 38.12 48.70 26.07
CA GLY A 321 37.65 49.84 25.26
C GLY A 321 36.16 49.91 24.89
N LEU A 322 35.33 48.92 25.25
CA LEU A 322 33.89 48.95 25.01
C LEU A 322 33.11 48.54 26.27
N THR A 323 32.02 49.28 26.54
CA THR A 323 31.05 48.97 27.60
C THR A 323 30.23 47.73 27.23
N PRO A 324 29.68 46.98 28.21
CA PRO A 324 28.74 45.90 27.91
C PRO A 324 27.57 46.45 27.10
N HIS A 325 27.22 45.75 26.02
CA HIS A 325 25.98 46.02 25.30
C HIS A 325 24.79 45.78 26.24
N HIS A 326 23.76 46.61 26.10
CA HIS A 326 22.46 46.32 26.71
C HIS A 326 21.94 44.98 26.16
N PRO A 327 21.12 44.23 26.93
CA PRO A 327 20.34 43.13 26.36
C PRO A 327 19.52 43.66 25.17
N PRO A 328 19.33 42.87 24.11
CA PRO A 328 18.58 43.32 22.94
C PRO A 328 17.15 43.67 23.35
N SER A 329 16.63 44.78 22.82
CA SER A 329 15.31 45.27 23.20
C SER A 329 14.21 44.32 22.68
N THR A 330 13.59 43.58 23.59
CA THR A 330 12.41 42.77 23.29
C THR A 330 11.23 43.65 22.88
N ILE A 331 10.36 43.11 22.02
CA ILE A 331 9.21 43.83 21.48
C ILE A 331 7.93 43.16 21.99
N HIS A 332 7.18 43.87 22.84
CA HIS A 332 5.95 43.38 23.48
C HIS A 332 4.69 43.38 22.57
N HIS A 333 4.82 43.61 21.26
CA HIS A 333 3.66 43.65 20.35
C HIS A 333 4.01 43.17 18.92
N PRO A 334 3.45 42.04 18.44
CA PRO A 334 3.78 41.48 17.12
C PRO A 334 3.54 42.42 15.93
N ALA A 335 2.49 43.26 15.99
CA ALA A 335 2.20 44.22 14.92
C ALA A 335 3.33 45.25 14.70
N ALA A 336 4.06 45.63 15.76
CA ALA A 336 5.22 46.52 15.65
C ALA A 336 6.47 45.79 15.15
N LEU A 337 6.63 44.51 15.55
CA LEU A 337 7.70 43.62 15.11
C LEU A 337 7.68 43.41 13.59
N TYR A 338 6.53 43.01 13.02
CA TYR A 338 6.42 42.72 11.59
C TYR A 338 6.61 43.97 10.70
N ALA A 339 6.22 45.15 11.19
CA ALA A 339 6.46 46.43 10.53
C ALA A 339 7.93 46.89 10.61
N ALA A 340 8.71 46.37 11.56
CA ALA A 340 10.14 46.66 11.72
C ALA A 340 11.06 45.71 10.94
N LEU A 341 10.54 44.57 10.46
CA LEU A 341 11.32 43.61 9.66
C LEU A 341 11.84 44.27 8.37
N PRO A 342 13.13 44.06 8.01
CA PRO A 342 13.68 44.61 6.78
C PRO A 342 12.90 44.13 5.53
N ARG A 343 13.02 44.90 4.45
CA ARG A 343 12.52 44.53 3.12
C ARG A 343 13.74 44.25 2.24
N PRO A 344 13.82 43.09 1.57
CA PRO A 344 14.94 42.72 0.71
C PRO A 344 15.31 43.80 -0.31
N GLY A 345 16.60 43.87 -0.68
CA GLY A 345 17.13 44.84 -1.64
C GLY A 345 17.21 46.29 -1.13
N LYS A 346 16.89 46.57 0.14
CA LYS A 346 17.17 47.87 0.78
C LYS A 346 18.35 47.75 1.75
N PRO A 347 19.32 48.68 1.73
CA PRO A 347 20.41 48.67 2.70
C PRO A 347 19.85 48.87 4.13
N LEU A 348 20.49 48.22 5.10
CA LEU A 348 20.16 48.35 6.52
C LEU A 348 20.23 49.83 6.98
N ASN A 349 19.07 50.44 7.17
CA ASN A 349 18.96 51.73 7.85
C ASN A 349 19.40 51.54 9.31
N ARG A 350 20.65 51.92 9.61
CA ARG A 350 21.29 51.79 10.93
C ARG A 350 20.76 52.82 11.95
N ALA A 351 19.43 52.95 12.04
CA ALA A 351 18.71 53.93 12.84
C ALA A 351 17.24 53.49 13.10
N ALA A 352 17.05 52.38 13.83
CA ALA A 352 15.73 52.00 14.34
C ALA A 352 15.37 52.80 15.61
N THR A 353 14.80 53.99 15.40
CA THR A 353 13.90 54.73 16.30
C THR A 353 14.06 54.57 17.82
N VAL A 354 14.88 55.43 18.45
CA VAL A 354 14.66 55.79 19.86
C VAL A 354 13.53 56.82 19.92
N ILE A 355 12.39 56.46 20.51
CA ILE A 355 11.29 57.39 20.78
C ILE A 355 11.64 58.21 22.04
N ALA A 356 11.72 59.53 21.91
CA ALA A 356 11.96 60.44 23.03
C ALA A 356 11.12 61.72 22.93
N SER A 357 10.59 62.19 24.06
CA SER A 357 9.82 63.43 24.20
C SER A 357 9.65 63.79 25.70
N PRO A 358 9.50 65.07 26.07
CA PRO A 358 10.29 66.22 25.62
C PRO A 358 10.71 67.19 26.78
N ALA A 359 11.40 68.28 26.43
CA ALA A 359 11.87 69.40 27.30
C ALA A 359 13.04 69.06 28.26
N ARG A 360 14.03 69.96 28.50
CA ARG A 360 13.94 71.41 28.82
C ARG A 360 15.13 72.22 28.21
N ALA A 361 15.01 73.57 28.19
CA ALA A 361 16.02 74.53 27.72
C ALA A 361 17.31 74.55 28.60
N GLU A 362 18.47 75.13 28.22
CA GLU A 362 18.74 76.54 27.83
C GLU A 362 19.87 76.75 26.76
N ARG A 363 20.35 78.00 26.60
CA ARG A 363 21.22 78.59 25.54
C ARG A 363 22.63 78.98 26.08
N PRO A 364 23.59 79.55 25.29
CA PRO A 364 24.12 79.13 23.97
C PRO A 364 25.67 79.27 23.79
N ALA A 365 26.21 78.64 22.73
CA ALA A 365 27.32 79.04 21.83
C ALA A 365 28.65 79.71 22.31
N ARG A 366 29.77 79.16 21.82
CA ARG A 366 31.03 79.90 21.46
C ARG A 366 31.71 79.25 20.23
N THR A 367 32.68 79.92 19.62
CA THR A 367 33.12 79.74 18.21
C THR A 367 34.65 79.65 18.00
N TYR A 368 35.05 79.38 16.73
CA TYR A 368 36.39 79.52 16.10
C TYR A 368 37.31 78.25 16.07
N PRO A 369 38.35 78.16 15.19
CA PRO A 369 38.17 77.84 13.75
C PRO A 369 39.22 76.83 13.16
N SER A 370 39.27 76.71 11.83
CA SER A 370 40.01 75.71 11.02
C SER A 370 41.39 76.12 10.43
N LEU A 371 42.27 75.13 10.19
CA LEU A 371 43.39 75.06 9.20
C LEU A 371 43.58 73.55 8.84
N ALA A 372 43.79 73.00 7.63
CA ALA A 372 44.61 73.32 6.44
C ALA A 372 46.14 73.01 6.60
N SER A 373 46.89 72.37 5.67
CA SER A 373 46.59 71.60 4.42
C SER A 373 47.88 71.01 3.74
N LEU A 374 47.77 70.04 2.81
CA LEU A 374 48.76 69.62 1.74
C LEU A 374 50.02 68.77 2.15
N PRO A 375 50.84 68.19 1.22
CA PRO A 375 50.50 67.18 0.17
C PRO A 375 51.56 66.02 -0.02
N ILE A 376 51.42 65.17 -1.05
CA ILE A 376 52.24 63.96 -1.36
C ILE A 376 52.84 63.99 -2.81
N PRO A 377 54.04 63.40 -3.07
CA PRO A 377 54.56 63.12 -4.44
C PRO A 377 54.91 61.62 -4.77
N LYS A 378 54.97 61.29 -6.08
CA LYS A 378 55.49 60.09 -6.81
C LYS A 378 55.93 60.55 -8.25
N PRO A 379 56.39 59.75 -9.26
CA PRO A 379 56.75 58.31 -9.40
C PRO A 379 58.12 58.02 -10.15
N GLY A 380 58.44 56.76 -10.56
CA GLY A 380 59.57 56.40 -11.47
C GLY A 380 59.79 54.88 -11.77
N GLN A 381 60.52 54.51 -12.85
CA GLN A 381 60.80 53.13 -13.38
C GLN A 381 62.17 53.06 -14.17
N PRO A 382 62.55 52.05 -15.04
CA PRO A 382 62.84 50.60 -14.86
C PRO A 382 64.18 50.10 -15.54
N ARG A 383 64.48 48.77 -15.58
CA ARG A 383 65.41 48.00 -16.50
C ARG A 383 65.31 46.46 -16.27
N HIS A 384 65.10 45.56 -17.27
CA HIS A 384 66.04 44.81 -18.19
C HIS A 384 67.11 43.91 -17.50
N SER A 385 67.47 42.66 -17.93
CA SER A 385 67.09 41.68 -19.00
C SER A 385 67.57 40.22 -18.59
N THR A 386 67.74 39.08 -19.33
CA THR A 386 68.06 38.75 -20.75
C THR A 386 67.60 37.32 -21.25
N ASN A 387 68.49 36.36 -21.67
CA ASN A 387 68.22 35.11 -22.47
C ASN A 387 69.33 34.01 -22.23
N PRO A 388 69.33 32.72 -22.75
CA PRO A 388 68.64 32.12 -23.93
C PRO A 388 68.07 30.65 -23.82
N ARG A 389 67.77 30.03 -25.00
CA ARG A 389 67.02 28.79 -25.40
C ARG A 389 67.94 27.52 -25.61
N PRO A 390 67.51 26.33 -26.16
CA PRO A 390 66.17 25.72 -26.44
C PRO A 390 65.98 24.18 -26.19
N SER A 391 64.74 23.67 -26.22
CA SER A 391 64.34 22.34 -26.81
C SER A 391 62.80 22.23 -27.01
N LEU A 392 62.30 21.11 -27.58
CA LEU A 392 60.90 20.89 -28.00
C LEU A 392 60.42 19.44 -27.74
N THR A 393 59.25 19.26 -27.12
CA THR A 393 58.25 18.19 -27.35
C THR A 393 56.92 18.52 -26.63
N SER A 394 55.83 17.81 -26.95
CA SER A 394 54.44 18.22 -26.67
C SER A 394 53.81 17.59 -25.39
N PRO A 395 52.47 17.66 -25.17
CA PRO A 395 51.89 18.35 -24.02
C PRO A 395 51.58 17.46 -22.81
N VAL A 396 51.44 18.08 -21.63
CA VAL A 396 51.00 17.46 -20.37
C VAL A 396 49.89 18.33 -19.74
N ALA A 397 49.00 17.70 -18.98
CA ALA A 397 47.82 18.32 -18.36
C ALA A 397 48.17 19.47 -17.40
N ILE A 398 47.24 20.43 -17.26
CA ILE A 398 47.35 21.58 -16.36
C ILE A 398 46.37 21.42 -15.20
N SER A 399 46.88 21.04 -14.03
CA SER A 399 46.16 21.16 -12.77
C SER A 399 46.14 22.63 -12.31
N PRO A 400 45.01 23.18 -11.84
CA PRO A 400 44.98 24.50 -11.23
C PRO A 400 45.75 24.49 -9.89
N LEU A 401 46.82 25.29 -9.79
CA LEU A 401 47.59 25.44 -8.55
C LEU A 401 46.83 26.34 -7.57
N LEU A 402 46.21 25.77 -6.53
CA LEU A 402 45.85 26.55 -5.34
C LEU A 402 47.11 27.13 -4.70
N ARG A 403 47.07 28.43 -4.37
CA ARG A 403 47.98 29.01 -3.37
C ARG A 403 47.31 28.94 -2.01
N PRO A 404 48.01 28.51 -0.93
CA PRO A 404 47.48 28.65 0.41
C PRO A 404 47.41 30.14 0.80
N HIS A 405 46.20 30.64 1.02
CA HIS A 405 46.00 31.79 1.91
C HIS A 405 46.10 31.32 3.37
N PRO A 406 46.46 32.19 4.32
CA PRO A 406 46.52 31.81 5.73
C PRO A 406 45.12 31.38 6.22
N SER A 407 45.11 30.40 7.11
CA SER A 407 43.92 29.69 7.60
C SER A 407 42.73 30.61 7.91
N SER A 408 41.65 30.44 7.14
CA SER A 408 40.30 30.63 7.65
C SER A 408 40.13 29.81 8.94
N PRO A 409 39.37 30.27 9.95
CA PRO A 409 38.90 29.36 10.98
C PRO A 409 38.08 28.25 10.30
N THR A 410 38.34 27.00 10.67
CA THR A 410 37.44 25.89 10.34
C THR A 410 36.03 26.21 10.88
N PRO A 411 34.95 25.80 10.20
CA PRO A 411 33.62 25.80 10.81
C PRO A 411 33.68 25.11 12.17
N ALA A 412 33.04 25.69 13.18
CA ALA A 412 33.07 25.15 14.52
C ALA A 412 32.42 23.76 14.52
N SER A 413 33.14 22.75 15.00
CA SER A 413 32.62 21.39 15.24
C SER A 413 31.72 21.36 16.47
N GLY A 414 30.69 22.21 16.47
CA GLY A 414 29.58 22.22 17.42
C GLY A 414 28.29 21.75 16.74
N PRO A 415 27.29 21.34 17.53
CA PRO A 415 26.05 20.82 16.98
C PRO A 415 25.23 21.90 16.27
N LEU A 416 24.42 21.47 15.30
CA LEU A 416 23.58 22.32 14.46
C LEU A 416 22.11 21.88 14.55
N LEU A 417 21.21 22.86 14.53
CA LEU A 417 19.77 22.67 14.48
C LEU A 417 19.27 23.15 13.11
N THR A 418 18.72 22.24 12.31
CA THR A 418 18.09 22.58 11.03
C THR A 418 16.58 22.70 11.23
N LEU A 419 15.96 23.75 10.69
CA LEU A 419 14.51 23.84 10.50
C LEU A 419 14.22 23.71 9.00
N ASP A 420 13.38 22.75 8.60
CA ASP A 420 12.96 22.56 7.21
C ASP A 420 11.50 22.98 6.99
N TYR A 421 11.23 23.59 5.84
CA TYR A 421 9.91 23.49 5.22
C TYR A 421 10.00 22.83 3.85
N ILE A 422 9.27 21.72 3.73
CA ILE A 422 8.98 21.06 2.47
C ILE A 422 7.77 21.72 1.79
N VAL A 423 7.86 21.89 0.47
CA VAL A 423 6.74 22.04 -0.46
C VAL A 423 6.65 20.77 -1.26
N THR A 424 5.51 20.10 -1.23
CA THR A 424 5.25 18.82 -1.91
C THR A 424 4.35 19.00 -3.13
N LEU A 425 4.40 18.02 -4.02
CA LEU A 425 3.41 17.83 -5.08
C LEU A 425 2.44 16.71 -4.67
N ASP A 426 1.16 17.04 -4.63
CA ASP A 426 0.07 16.12 -4.31
C ASP A 426 -0.15 15.11 -5.44
N ALA A 427 0.24 13.85 -5.21
CA ALA A 427 0.13 12.76 -6.17
C ALA A 427 -1.32 12.48 -6.56
N GLY A 428 -2.28 12.72 -5.65
CA GLY A 428 -3.72 12.62 -5.91
C GLY A 428 -4.28 13.79 -6.72
N SER A 429 -3.48 14.82 -7.03
CA SER A 429 -3.94 16.06 -7.68
C SER A 429 -5.11 16.75 -6.95
N SER A 430 -5.14 16.62 -5.62
CA SER A 430 -6.19 17.12 -4.72
C SER A 430 -7.60 16.60 -5.07
N GLN A 431 -7.68 15.31 -5.36
CA GLN A 431 -8.89 14.49 -5.45
C GLN A 431 -8.64 13.14 -4.73
N PRO A 432 -9.68 12.43 -4.26
CA PRO A 432 -9.53 11.11 -3.68
C PRO A 432 -8.86 10.12 -4.65
N PHE A 433 -7.91 9.34 -4.15
CA PHE A 433 -7.12 8.39 -4.94
C PHE A 433 -7.49 6.94 -4.61
N THR A 434 -7.39 6.05 -5.60
CA THR A 434 -7.61 4.61 -5.41
C THR A 434 -6.45 3.83 -6.00
N PHE A 435 -5.74 3.10 -5.16
CA PHE A 435 -4.83 2.04 -5.59
C PHE A 435 -5.66 0.80 -5.94
N THR A 436 -5.73 0.50 -7.25
CA THR A 436 -6.40 -0.67 -7.86
C THR A 436 -5.62 -1.95 -7.60
N ASN A 437 -6.20 -3.12 -7.91
CA ASN A 437 -5.66 -4.44 -7.60
C ASN A 437 -4.49 -4.90 -8.49
N SER A 438 -3.74 -3.92 -9.01
CA SER A 438 -2.65 -4.04 -9.98
C SER A 438 -1.28 -4.09 -9.28
N THR A 439 -0.21 -4.33 -10.04
CA THR A 439 1.17 -4.17 -9.53
C THR A 439 1.59 -2.69 -9.53
N TRP A 440 1.87 -2.12 -8.36
CA TRP A 440 2.32 -0.75 -8.17
C TRP A 440 3.81 -0.69 -7.84
N PHE A 441 4.59 0.09 -8.61
CA PHE A 441 5.98 0.40 -8.28
C PHE A 441 6.03 1.76 -7.56
N ILE A 442 6.38 1.75 -6.27
CA ILE A 442 6.68 2.99 -5.55
C ILE A 442 8.09 3.41 -5.94
N ALA A 443 8.16 4.30 -6.92
CA ALA A 443 9.40 4.73 -7.58
C ALA A 443 9.96 6.05 -7.02
N GLY A 444 9.37 6.51 -5.92
CA GLY A 444 9.66 7.76 -5.24
C GLY A 444 8.54 8.14 -4.26
N SER A 445 8.79 9.11 -3.38
CA SER A 445 7.85 9.55 -2.34
C SER A 445 6.53 10.00 -2.95
N CYS A 446 5.42 9.46 -2.46
CA CYS A 446 4.07 9.79 -2.92
C CYS A 446 3.31 10.53 -1.80
N TYR A 447 3.04 11.81 -2.00
CA TYR A 447 2.28 12.63 -1.03
C TYR A 447 0.81 12.70 -1.43
N PHE A 448 -0.10 12.19 -0.60
CA PHE A 448 -1.55 12.31 -0.80
C PHE A 448 -2.19 13.18 0.29
N TYR A 449 -2.96 14.19 -0.12
CA TYR A 449 -3.65 15.10 0.81
C TYR A 449 -5.16 14.95 0.83
N ASP A 450 -5.75 14.26 -0.14
CA ASP A 450 -7.15 13.84 -0.14
C ASP A 450 -7.27 12.37 0.30
N ASP A 451 -8.49 11.84 0.38
CA ASP A 451 -8.76 10.48 0.87
C ASP A 451 -8.15 9.39 -0.05
N VAL A 452 -7.52 8.38 0.52
CA VAL A 452 -6.90 7.26 -0.21
C VAL A 452 -7.60 5.94 0.11
N THR A 453 -8.00 5.23 -0.94
CA THR A 453 -8.50 3.84 -0.85
C THR A 453 -7.47 2.86 -1.43
N ILE A 454 -7.22 1.75 -0.74
CA ILE A 454 -6.47 0.61 -1.26
C ILE A 454 -7.44 -0.55 -1.48
N THR A 455 -7.49 -1.13 -2.69
CA THR A 455 -8.32 -2.31 -2.94
C THR A 455 -7.63 -3.60 -2.48
N GLY A 456 -8.42 -4.65 -2.21
CA GLY A 456 -7.90 -6.01 -2.14
C GLY A 456 -7.18 -6.40 -3.44
N GLY A 457 -6.21 -7.29 -3.34
CA GLY A 457 -5.38 -7.76 -4.46
C GLY A 457 -4.27 -6.80 -4.91
N ALA A 458 -4.23 -5.55 -4.42
CA ALA A 458 -3.19 -4.58 -4.79
C ALA A 458 -1.81 -5.02 -4.27
N VAL A 459 -0.78 -4.97 -5.14
CA VAL A 459 0.60 -5.33 -4.78
C VAL A 459 1.55 -4.15 -4.99
N PHE A 460 2.13 -3.67 -3.91
CA PHE A 460 3.08 -2.55 -3.86
C PHE A 460 4.50 -3.08 -3.77
N LYS A 461 5.37 -2.68 -4.71
CA LYS A 461 6.79 -3.05 -4.72
C LYS A 461 7.67 -1.82 -4.51
N PHE A 462 8.60 -1.94 -3.57
CA PHE A 462 9.54 -0.87 -3.16
C PHE A 462 10.98 -1.25 -3.51
N PRO A 463 11.84 -0.32 -3.96
CA PRO A 463 13.23 -0.60 -4.28
C PRO A 463 14.04 -0.91 -3.02
N GLN A 464 15.21 -1.55 -3.16
CA GLN A 464 16.12 -1.72 -2.02
C GLN A 464 16.69 -0.37 -1.61
N SER A 465 16.51 0.02 -0.34
CA SER A 465 17.05 1.27 0.20
C SER A 465 18.26 0.98 1.07
N SER A 466 19.45 1.35 0.59
CA SER A 466 20.71 1.13 1.31
C SER A 466 20.95 2.16 2.44
N SER A 467 19.89 2.68 3.07
CA SER A 467 19.95 3.88 3.92
C SER A 467 19.11 3.85 5.20
N CYS A 468 18.15 2.93 5.36
CA CYS A 468 17.17 2.92 6.45
C CYS A 468 17.34 1.74 7.43
N ILE A 469 18.07 2.00 8.51
CA ILE A 469 18.03 1.19 9.74
C ILE A 469 17.95 2.15 10.95
N GLY A 470 16.74 2.44 11.42
CA GLY A 470 16.51 2.88 12.80
C GLY A 470 16.46 4.38 13.10
N ASP A 471 16.20 5.25 12.11
CA ASP A 471 15.81 6.65 12.40
C ASP A 471 14.66 7.23 11.56
N GLY A 472 14.28 6.60 10.44
CA GLY A 472 13.16 6.96 9.56
C GLY A 472 13.10 8.40 9.03
N TYR A 473 14.14 9.20 9.30
CA TYR A 473 14.18 10.64 9.04
C TYR A 473 15.39 11.04 8.18
N THR A 474 16.40 10.17 8.06
CA THR A 474 17.66 10.43 7.30
C THR A 474 17.75 9.58 6.01
N CYS A 475 16.65 8.96 5.59
CA CYS A 475 16.65 7.79 4.69
C CYS A 475 15.96 8.03 3.34
N GLY A 476 16.07 7.04 2.45
CA GLY A 476 15.69 7.11 1.03
C GLY A 476 14.24 7.50 0.71
N TYR A 477 14.03 7.91 -0.54
CA TYR A 477 12.82 8.60 -1.00
C TYR A 477 11.71 7.67 -1.46
N ASP A 478 11.46 6.55 -0.78
CA ASP A 478 10.58 5.49 -1.28
C ASP A 478 9.51 5.15 -0.22
N TYR A 479 8.39 5.91 -0.24
CA TYR A 479 7.27 5.78 0.70
C TYR A 479 5.94 6.36 0.20
N ILE A 480 4.83 5.89 0.78
CA ILE A 480 3.48 6.44 0.56
C ILE A 480 3.07 7.26 1.79
N GLN A 481 2.97 8.58 1.67
CA GLN A 481 2.57 9.48 2.75
C GLN A 481 1.10 9.88 2.61
N LEU A 482 0.31 9.60 3.65
CA LEU A 482 -1.13 9.77 3.71
C LEU A 482 -1.48 10.90 4.69
N ASN A 483 -2.08 11.98 4.19
CA ASN A 483 -2.48 13.17 4.95
C ASN A 483 -4.00 13.46 4.84
N GLY A 484 -4.74 12.60 4.12
CA GLY A 484 -6.20 12.58 4.07
C GLY A 484 -6.76 11.35 4.80
N GLY A 485 -8.05 11.05 4.62
CA GLY A 485 -8.66 9.82 5.13
C GLY A 485 -8.06 8.57 4.48
N PHE A 486 -8.22 7.43 5.15
CA PHE A 486 -7.74 6.13 4.67
C PHE A 486 -8.87 5.12 4.70
N ALA A 487 -8.97 4.32 3.63
CA ALA A 487 -9.89 3.21 3.53
C ALA A 487 -9.20 2.01 2.85
N THR A 488 -9.67 0.81 3.18
CA THR A 488 -9.27 -0.42 2.49
C THR A 488 -10.50 -1.22 2.08
N THR A 489 -10.42 -1.90 0.93
CA THR A 489 -11.36 -2.98 0.56
C THR A 489 -10.67 -4.34 0.52
N ALA A 490 -9.46 -4.44 1.07
CA ALA A 490 -8.79 -5.71 1.29
C ALA A 490 -9.58 -6.58 2.29
N SER A 491 -9.65 -7.87 2.01
CA SER A 491 -10.48 -8.83 2.74
C SER A 491 -9.74 -10.14 2.96
N ALA A 492 -10.37 -11.04 3.71
CA ALA A 492 -9.99 -12.44 3.74
C ALA A 492 -9.81 -12.97 2.31
N LEU A 493 -8.77 -13.79 2.09
CA LEU A 493 -8.35 -14.35 0.80
C LEU A 493 -7.95 -13.34 -0.31
N HIS A 494 -8.04 -12.02 -0.08
CA HIS A 494 -7.77 -10.98 -1.07
C HIS A 494 -7.13 -9.73 -0.41
N PRO A 495 -5.91 -9.87 0.16
CA PRO A 495 -5.23 -8.82 0.91
C PRO A 495 -4.59 -7.77 0.00
N ALA A 496 -4.10 -6.68 0.59
CA ALA A 496 -3.08 -5.84 -0.05
C ALA A 496 -1.67 -6.29 0.38
N VAL A 497 -0.70 -6.30 -0.54
CA VAL A 497 0.67 -6.79 -0.26
C VAL A 497 1.70 -5.72 -0.54
N PHE A 498 2.56 -5.43 0.42
CA PHE A 498 3.70 -4.51 0.33
C PHE A 498 4.98 -5.33 0.42
N THR A 499 5.83 -5.28 -0.62
CA THR A 499 6.98 -6.19 -0.77
C THR A 499 8.15 -5.54 -1.52
N ALA A 500 9.23 -6.28 -1.71
CA ALA A 500 10.43 -5.86 -2.44
C ALA A 500 10.19 -5.78 -3.96
N CYS A 501 10.86 -4.87 -4.67
CA CYS A 501 10.99 -4.91 -6.14
C CYS A 501 11.72 -6.17 -6.65
N ASP A 502 12.50 -6.82 -5.77
CA ASP A 502 13.11 -8.12 -6.03
C ASP A 502 12.16 -9.30 -5.78
N ASP A 503 10.98 -9.07 -5.17
CA ASP A 503 10.00 -10.12 -4.92
C ASP A 503 9.24 -10.47 -6.20
N ASN A 504 9.42 -11.71 -6.67
CA ASN A 504 8.71 -12.28 -7.81
C ASN A 504 7.57 -13.22 -7.37
N VAL A 505 7.31 -13.35 -6.07
CA VAL A 505 6.25 -14.19 -5.49
C VAL A 505 4.91 -13.47 -5.50
N SER A 506 4.90 -12.17 -5.18
CA SER A 506 3.68 -11.36 -5.16
C SER A 506 3.62 -10.47 -6.40
N GLY A 507 2.74 -10.74 -7.36
CA GLY A 507 2.48 -9.88 -8.54
C GLY A 507 3.65 -9.69 -9.52
N ASP A 508 3.43 -8.87 -10.56
CA ASP A 508 4.24 -8.84 -11.80
C ASP A 508 5.76 -8.82 -11.55
N PRO A 509 6.55 -9.72 -12.19
CA PRO A 509 8.00 -9.74 -12.05
C PRO A 509 8.64 -8.56 -12.80
N PHE A 510 9.56 -7.88 -12.12
CA PHE A 510 10.23 -6.67 -12.64
C PHE A 510 11.40 -7.02 -13.58
N THR A 511 11.99 -6.00 -14.21
CA THR A 511 13.30 -6.13 -14.85
C THR A 511 14.15 -4.87 -14.63
N THR A 512 15.43 -4.95 -15.00
CA THR A 512 16.40 -3.84 -14.90
C THR A 512 16.06 -2.61 -15.76
N ASN A 513 15.04 -2.68 -16.62
CA ASN A 513 14.50 -1.51 -17.34
C ASN A 513 13.42 -0.73 -16.58
N ILE A 514 12.82 -1.30 -15.52
CA ILE A 514 11.92 -0.62 -14.59
C ILE A 514 12.72 -0.05 -13.43
N TRP A 515 13.51 -0.90 -12.77
CA TRP A 515 14.41 -0.52 -11.68
C TRP A 515 15.77 -1.17 -11.87
N SER A 516 16.82 -0.35 -12.03
CA SER A 516 18.16 -0.83 -12.40
C SER A 516 18.87 -1.65 -11.31
N GLY A 517 18.36 -1.65 -10.07
CA GLY A 517 18.85 -2.48 -8.97
C GLY A 517 18.33 -3.92 -8.99
N TYR A 518 17.35 -4.23 -9.86
CA TYR A 518 16.63 -5.51 -9.85
C TYR A 518 17.54 -6.74 -10.04
N THR A 519 17.43 -7.67 -9.09
CA THR A 519 18.08 -8.98 -9.04
C THR A 519 17.09 -10.14 -9.12
N GLY A 520 15.84 -9.94 -8.69
CA GLY A 520 14.78 -10.94 -8.69
C GLY A 520 14.81 -11.94 -7.53
N ASN A 521 15.51 -11.60 -6.44
CA ASN A 521 15.49 -12.33 -5.17
C ASN A 521 15.65 -11.36 -3.99
N PRO A 522 14.71 -11.25 -3.03
CA PRO A 522 14.82 -10.31 -1.91
C PRO A 522 16.06 -10.59 -1.04
N ASN A 523 16.94 -9.59 -0.90
CA ASN A 523 18.19 -9.71 -0.15
C ASN A 523 18.15 -8.83 1.12
N GLY A 524 17.52 -9.34 2.18
CA GLY A 524 17.41 -8.69 3.49
C GLY A 524 16.06 -8.01 3.73
N ASN A 525 16.01 -7.20 4.79
CA ASN A 525 14.80 -6.58 5.34
C ASN A 525 14.80 -5.04 5.22
N VAL A 526 15.32 -4.53 4.10
CA VAL A 526 15.56 -3.09 3.84
C VAL A 526 15.08 -2.66 2.45
N TYR A 527 13.83 -2.98 2.14
CA TYR A 527 13.12 -2.49 0.95
C TYR A 527 12.12 -1.38 1.32
N GLY A 528 12.05 -0.35 0.48
CA GLY A 528 11.43 0.93 0.84
C GLY A 528 12.16 1.62 1.99
N THR A 529 11.71 2.84 2.30
CA THR A 529 12.02 3.45 3.62
C THR A 529 10.85 3.16 4.55
N CYS A 530 9.64 3.53 4.14
CA CYS A 530 8.39 3.23 4.82
C CYS A 530 7.33 2.78 3.81
N ALA A 531 6.52 1.74 4.09
CA ALA A 531 5.45 1.35 3.18
C ALA A 531 4.23 2.30 3.25
N LEU A 532 3.69 2.54 4.46
CA LEU A 532 2.58 3.47 4.72
C LEU A 532 2.92 4.45 5.86
N TRP A 533 3.09 5.73 5.53
CA TRP A 533 3.33 6.81 6.50
C TRP A 533 2.10 7.70 6.64
N PHE A 534 1.40 7.59 7.76
CA PHE A 534 0.27 8.45 8.11
C PHE A 534 0.77 9.73 8.79
N LEU A 535 0.64 10.88 8.13
CA LEU A 535 1.03 12.18 8.67
C LEU A 535 -0.21 13.06 8.88
N TRP A 536 -0.57 13.33 10.14
CA TRP A 536 -1.83 13.99 10.51
C TRP A 536 -3.09 13.30 9.93
N PRO A 537 -3.24 11.97 10.04
CA PRO A 537 -4.43 11.29 9.52
C PRO A 537 -5.69 11.68 10.31
N PRO A 538 -6.88 11.68 9.68
CA PRO A 538 -8.14 11.56 10.41
C PRO A 538 -8.14 10.31 11.29
N SER A 539 -8.64 10.43 12.52
CA SER A 539 -8.67 9.33 13.50
C SER A 539 -10.10 8.77 13.67
N PRO A 540 -10.28 7.45 13.82
CA PRO A 540 -9.27 6.40 13.83
C PRO A 540 -8.70 6.07 12.44
N VAL A 541 -7.52 5.46 12.41
CA VAL A 541 -6.98 4.77 11.23
C VAL A 541 -7.13 3.28 11.42
N GLU A 542 -7.73 2.61 10.43
CA GLU A 542 -8.02 1.19 10.45
C GLU A 542 -7.32 0.50 9.27
N ILE A 543 -6.38 -0.38 9.58
CA ILE A 543 -5.62 -1.19 8.62
C ILE A 543 -6.11 -2.63 8.76
N SER A 544 -6.53 -3.27 7.67
CA SER A 544 -6.95 -4.68 7.71
C SER A 544 -6.56 -5.44 6.45
N HIS A 545 -6.30 -6.75 6.62
CA HIS A 545 -5.93 -7.68 5.54
C HIS A 545 -4.74 -7.18 4.69
N MET A 546 -3.63 -6.85 5.36
CA MET A 546 -2.40 -6.37 4.68
C MET A 546 -1.17 -7.21 5.05
N ARG A 547 -0.31 -7.51 4.08
CA ARG A 547 1.02 -8.12 4.31
C ARG A 547 2.13 -7.10 4.02
N PHE A 548 3.05 -6.92 4.95
CA PHE A 548 4.25 -6.10 4.83
C PHE A 548 5.51 -6.98 4.91
N SER A 549 6.08 -7.30 3.76
CA SER A 549 7.24 -8.18 3.61
C SER A 549 8.52 -7.41 3.25
N TYR A 550 9.65 -7.73 3.90
CA TYR A 550 10.97 -7.17 3.60
C TYR A 550 11.14 -5.65 3.81
N MET A 551 10.18 -4.99 4.47
CA MET A 551 10.15 -3.53 4.63
C MET A 551 11.14 -3.03 5.68
N SER A 552 11.79 -1.88 5.45
CA SER A 552 12.52 -1.19 6.53
C SER A 552 11.56 -0.74 7.64
N GLU A 553 10.52 0.01 7.29
CA GLU A 553 9.39 0.35 8.16
C GLU A 553 8.08 -0.02 7.46
N ALA A 554 7.25 -0.86 8.07
CA ALA A 554 5.97 -1.23 7.45
C ALA A 554 4.92 -0.11 7.58
N VAL A 555 4.67 0.37 8.80
CA VAL A 555 3.71 1.45 9.06
C VAL A 555 4.33 2.50 9.99
N VAL A 556 4.13 3.77 9.67
CA VAL A 556 4.57 4.92 10.48
C VAL A 556 3.37 5.83 10.73
N MET A 557 3.20 6.33 11.95
CA MET A 557 2.16 7.31 12.28
C MET A 557 2.70 8.51 13.05
N ASP A 558 2.44 9.69 12.52
CA ASP A 558 2.84 10.99 13.03
C ASP A 558 1.62 11.89 13.27
N PHE A 559 1.54 12.51 14.44
CA PHE A 559 0.47 13.43 14.85
C PHE A 559 -0.96 12.85 14.70
N GLY A 560 -1.09 11.53 14.90
CA GLY A 560 -2.34 10.76 14.85
C GLY A 560 -3.01 10.53 16.21
N GLY A 561 -4.13 9.78 16.21
CA GLY A 561 -5.00 9.54 17.38
C GLY A 561 -5.10 8.08 17.84
N THR A 562 -5.84 7.25 17.10
CA THR A 562 -5.95 5.79 17.34
C THR A 562 -5.67 5.02 16.06
N MET A 563 -4.85 3.97 16.17
CA MET A 563 -4.63 2.99 15.11
C MET A 563 -5.16 1.62 15.53
N THR A 564 -5.92 0.97 14.64
CA THR A 564 -6.22 -0.46 14.72
C THR A 564 -5.61 -1.16 13.51
N VAL A 565 -4.92 -2.27 13.74
CA VAL A 565 -4.45 -3.20 12.71
C VAL A 565 -5.15 -4.54 12.92
N ALA A 566 -5.73 -5.12 11.88
CA ALA A 566 -6.45 -6.40 11.94
C ALA A 566 -5.98 -7.36 10.84
N ASP A 567 -5.97 -8.67 11.11
CA ASP A 567 -5.80 -9.73 10.10
C ASP A 567 -4.59 -9.51 9.16
N SER A 568 -3.49 -9.00 9.71
CA SER A 568 -2.34 -8.50 8.95
C SER A 568 -1.02 -9.18 9.33
N GLN A 569 -0.07 -9.17 8.39
CA GLN A 569 1.17 -9.94 8.46
C GLN A 569 2.39 -9.02 8.30
N PHE A 570 3.36 -9.06 9.21
CA PHE A 570 4.63 -8.34 9.16
C PHE A 570 5.77 -9.36 9.11
N VAL A 571 6.49 -9.46 7.99
CA VAL A 571 7.31 -10.65 7.70
C VAL A 571 8.68 -10.29 7.12
N ASN A 572 9.75 -10.72 7.79
CA ASN A 572 11.14 -10.41 7.43
C ASN A 572 11.39 -8.89 7.28
N SER A 573 10.76 -8.05 8.08
CA SER A 573 10.87 -6.57 8.03
C SER A 573 11.78 -6.04 9.15
N TYR A 574 12.28 -4.81 9.08
CA TYR A 574 13.10 -4.24 10.17
C TYR A 574 12.25 -3.64 11.30
N LEU A 575 11.25 -2.81 10.98
CA LEU A 575 10.26 -2.26 11.90
C LEU A 575 8.82 -2.56 11.45
N GLY A 576 7.95 -2.89 12.40
CA GLY A 576 6.52 -3.11 12.18
C GLY A 576 5.74 -1.79 12.16
N VAL A 577 5.35 -1.31 13.34
CA VAL A 577 4.62 -0.05 13.54
C VAL A 577 5.49 0.92 14.33
N TRP A 578 5.76 2.09 13.76
CA TRP A 578 6.41 3.22 14.43
C TRP A 578 5.40 4.35 14.69
N VAL A 579 5.51 4.98 15.85
CA VAL A 579 4.67 6.12 16.28
C VAL A 579 5.57 7.22 16.83
N GLY A 580 5.38 8.45 16.36
CA GLY A 580 6.10 9.60 16.89
C GLY A 580 5.35 10.94 16.80
N GLY A 581 5.95 11.97 17.39
CA GLY A 581 5.45 13.34 17.33
C GLY A 581 4.40 13.72 18.39
N ASP A 582 4.63 13.35 19.66
CA ASP A 582 3.68 13.56 20.77
C ASP A 582 2.27 12.96 20.47
N CYS A 583 2.20 11.79 19.83
CA CYS A 583 0.96 11.28 19.24
C CYS A 583 0.58 9.81 19.54
N CYS A 584 -0.66 9.49 19.16
CA CYS A 584 -1.38 8.22 19.32
C CYS A 584 -1.58 7.73 20.76
N GLU A 585 -2.78 7.97 21.30
CA GLU A 585 -3.19 7.47 22.63
C GLU A 585 -3.21 5.92 22.67
N THR A 586 -3.58 5.28 21.56
CA THR A 586 -3.76 3.83 21.46
C THR A 586 -3.35 3.26 20.09
N VAL A 587 -2.73 2.07 20.13
CA VAL A 587 -2.46 1.20 18.98
C VAL A 587 -2.85 -0.22 19.36
N THR A 588 -3.68 -0.88 18.54
CA THR A 588 -4.15 -2.25 18.79
C THR A 588 -3.89 -3.12 17.57
N MET A 589 -3.24 -4.27 17.74
CA MET A 589 -3.23 -5.34 16.73
C MET A 589 -4.19 -6.46 17.14
N ASN A 590 -5.05 -6.87 16.21
CA ASN A 590 -6.01 -7.96 16.35
C ASN A 590 -5.72 -9.04 15.30
N ASN A 591 -5.60 -10.31 15.70
CA ASN A 591 -5.29 -11.43 14.81
C ASN A 591 -4.16 -11.12 13.80
N CYS A 592 -2.99 -10.71 14.29
CA CYS A 592 -1.85 -10.34 13.43
C CYS A 592 -0.65 -11.29 13.61
N LEU A 593 0.12 -11.47 12.53
CA LEU A 593 1.37 -12.22 12.51
C LEU A 593 2.57 -11.25 12.42
N SER A 594 3.58 -11.45 13.27
CA SER A 594 4.90 -10.84 13.18
C SER A 594 5.95 -11.94 13.13
N ALA A 595 6.65 -12.08 12.01
CA ALA A 595 7.66 -13.11 11.78
C ALA A 595 8.99 -12.49 11.36
N ASN A 596 10.07 -12.77 12.10
CA ASN A 596 11.43 -12.25 11.86
C ASN A 596 11.49 -10.71 11.76
N VAL A 597 10.69 -9.97 12.55
CA VAL A 597 10.72 -8.50 12.55
C VAL A 597 11.72 -7.97 13.58
N GLY A 598 12.53 -6.98 13.23
CA GLY A 598 13.51 -6.39 14.15
C GLY A 598 12.85 -5.89 15.45
N THR A 599 12.00 -4.87 15.35
CA THR A 599 11.12 -4.42 16.46
C THR A 599 9.68 -4.29 15.96
N LEU A 600 8.72 -4.92 16.63
CA LEU A 600 7.31 -4.86 16.20
C LEU A 600 6.70 -3.47 16.42
N PHE A 601 6.88 -2.88 17.61
CA PHE A 601 6.39 -1.56 17.95
C PHE A 601 7.51 -0.61 18.39
N TYR A 602 7.61 0.57 17.79
CA TYR A 602 8.55 1.61 18.19
C TYR A 602 7.82 2.89 18.63
N PRO A 603 7.93 3.32 19.89
CA PRO A 603 7.45 4.63 20.36
C PRO A 603 8.59 5.65 20.49
N ASP A 604 8.44 6.83 19.87
CA ASP A 604 9.27 8.01 20.21
C ASP A 604 8.84 8.64 21.54
N ASP A 605 7.56 8.50 21.89
CA ASP A 605 6.87 9.26 22.95
C ASP A 605 6.63 8.47 24.26
N GLU A 606 6.28 9.21 25.32
CA GLU A 606 6.02 8.66 26.66
C GLU A 606 4.53 8.43 26.95
N TYR A 607 4.21 7.34 27.64
CA TYR A 607 2.89 6.99 28.21
C TYR A 607 1.78 6.49 27.26
N ASN A 608 2.13 5.91 26.11
CA ASN A 608 1.13 5.31 25.21
C ASN A 608 0.60 3.96 25.76
N SER A 609 -0.63 3.58 25.38
CA SER A 609 -1.26 2.31 25.82
C SER A 609 -1.56 1.40 24.63
N TRP A 610 -0.73 0.38 24.41
CA TRP A 610 -0.76 -0.48 23.24
C TRP A 610 -1.21 -1.91 23.54
N ALA A 611 -1.79 -2.59 22.54
CA ALA A 611 -2.42 -3.90 22.71
C ALA A 611 -2.10 -4.90 21.58
N LEU A 612 -1.92 -6.16 21.97
CA LEU A 612 -1.90 -7.33 21.09
C LEU A 612 -3.05 -8.28 21.49
N CYS A 613 -3.91 -8.65 20.55
CA CYS A 613 -5.01 -9.58 20.76
C CYS A 613 -4.98 -10.69 19.70
N ASN A 614 -4.85 -11.95 20.12
CA ASN A 614 -4.75 -13.13 19.25
C ASN A 614 -3.58 -13.06 18.22
N CYS A 615 -2.45 -12.46 18.59
CA CYS A 615 -1.30 -12.27 17.68
C CYS A 615 -0.20 -13.32 17.88
N THR A 616 0.48 -13.70 16.80
CA THR A 616 1.73 -14.50 16.86
C THR A 616 2.93 -13.58 16.61
N VAL A 617 3.94 -13.66 17.48
CA VAL A 617 5.22 -12.95 17.34
C VAL A 617 6.35 -13.98 17.43
N ASP A 618 7.04 -14.24 16.33
CA ASP A 618 8.10 -15.25 16.22
C ASP A 618 9.39 -14.71 15.59
N GLY A 619 10.55 -15.05 16.16
CA GLY A 619 11.86 -14.68 15.60
C GLY A 619 12.19 -13.19 15.69
N ASN A 620 11.33 -12.38 16.31
CA ASN A 620 11.57 -10.95 16.51
C ASN A 620 12.74 -10.69 17.47
N THR A 621 13.40 -9.54 17.33
CA THR A 621 14.38 -9.10 18.35
C THR A 621 13.68 -8.42 19.54
N GLN A 622 12.69 -7.56 19.28
CA GLN A 622 11.89 -6.89 20.31
C GLN A 622 10.40 -6.87 19.94
N VAL A 623 9.53 -6.95 20.95
CA VAL A 623 8.09 -6.64 20.77
C VAL A 623 7.86 -5.13 20.88
N LEU A 624 8.51 -4.47 21.84
CA LEU A 624 8.40 -3.03 22.09
C LEU A 624 9.79 -2.40 22.21
N GLY A 625 10.02 -1.32 21.46
CA GLY A 625 11.23 -0.50 21.51
C GLY A 625 11.36 0.35 22.78
N SER A 626 12.48 1.04 22.94
CA SER A 626 12.88 1.69 24.19
C SER A 626 12.25 3.08 24.43
N GLY A 627 10.92 3.17 24.54
CA GLY A 627 10.22 4.36 25.04
C GLY A 627 9.96 4.33 26.55
N THR A 628 9.92 5.49 27.19
CA THR A 628 9.71 5.60 28.64
C THR A 628 8.22 5.65 29.01
N GLY A 629 7.74 4.65 29.75
CA GLY A 629 6.39 4.67 30.36
C GLY A 629 5.24 4.16 29.47
N THR A 630 5.48 3.85 28.20
CA THR A 630 4.52 3.17 27.32
C THR A 630 4.24 1.74 27.82
N THR A 631 2.97 1.33 27.83
CA THR A 631 2.52 0.01 28.29
C THR A 631 2.04 -0.87 27.15
N LEU A 632 2.39 -2.16 27.20
CA LEU A 632 1.91 -3.17 26.25
C LEU A 632 1.07 -4.23 26.97
N SER A 633 -0.13 -4.48 26.45
CA SER A 633 -1.08 -5.47 26.98
C SER A 633 -1.38 -6.56 25.94
N CYS A 634 -1.03 -7.80 26.24
CA CYS A 634 -1.13 -8.93 25.32
C CYS A 634 -2.19 -9.92 25.84
N THR A 635 -3.12 -10.32 24.98
CA THR A 635 -4.15 -11.34 25.28
C THR A 635 -4.27 -12.36 24.15
N ASN A 636 -4.37 -13.64 24.48
CA ASN A 636 -4.41 -14.76 23.53
C ASN A 636 -3.19 -14.83 22.57
N CYS A 637 -2.05 -14.21 22.88
CA CYS A 637 -0.93 -14.10 21.95
C CYS A 637 0.11 -15.22 22.13
N ILE A 638 0.86 -15.55 21.08
CA ILE A 638 2.07 -16.39 21.17
C ILE A 638 3.32 -15.54 20.97
N PHE A 639 4.32 -15.73 21.83
CA PHE A 639 5.66 -15.17 21.70
C PHE A 639 6.69 -16.28 21.59
N SER A 640 7.43 -16.33 20.49
CA SER A 640 8.45 -17.36 20.27
C SER A 640 9.78 -16.86 19.71
N ASN A 641 10.83 -17.64 19.99
CA ASN A 641 12.18 -17.45 19.46
C ASN A 641 12.79 -16.05 19.66
N GLY A 642 12.99 -15.65 20.92
CA GLY A 642 13.94 -14.60 21.27
C GLY A 642 13.41 -13.17 21.42
N ALA A 643 12.14 -12.91 21.14
CA ALA A 643 11.56 -11.57 21.29
C ALA A 643 11.64 -11.06 22.74
N ASP A 644 12.20 -9.86 22.94
CA ASP A 644 12.19 -9.18 24.25
C ASP A 644 10.76 -8.74 24.62
N THR A 645 10.28 -9.28 25.74
CA THR A 645 8.94 -9.08 26.31
C THR A 645 8.98 -8.38 27.68
N SER A 646 10.12 -7.81 28.09
CA SER A 646 10.34 -7.28 29.45
C SER A 646 9.45 -6.10 29.86
N SER A 647 8.82 -5.43 28.90
CA SER A 647 7.86 -4.33 29.07
C SER A 647 6.38 -4.76 28.89
N ALA A 648 6.11 -6.03 28.61
CA ALA A 648 4.78 -6.54 28.31
C ALA A 648 4.01 -7.06 29.54
N SER A 649 2.69 -7.00 29.46
CA SER A 649 1.73 -7.43 30.48
C SER A 649 0.50 -8.07 29.84
N GLY A 650 -0.47 -8.58 30.61
CA GLY A 650 -1.73 -9.14 30.10
C GLY A 650 -1.99 -10.56 30.57
N SER A 651 -2.73 -11.36 29.79
CA SER A 651 -3.15 -12.71 30.22
C SER A 651 -3.41 -13.70 29.09
N HIS A 652 -3.35 -15.01 29.38
CA HIS A 652 -3.58 -16.11 28.43
C HIS A 652 -2.63 -16.03 27.23
N ASN A 653 -1.32 -15.94 27.48
CA ASN A 653 -0.30 -15.86 26.43
C ASN A 653 0.57 -17.12 26.39
N GLY A 654 0.91 -17.57 25.19
CA GLY A 654 1.76 -18.72 24.91
C GLY A 654 3.23 -18.31 24.70
N PHE A 655 4.16 -19.13 25.21
CA PHE A 655 5.60 -18.85 25.18
C PHE A 655 6.41 -20.06 24.72
N TYR A 656 7.31 -19.89 23.75
CA TYR A 656 8.30 -20.90 23.35
C TYR A 656 9.66 -20.25 23.07
N ASN A 657 10.71 -20.65 23.80
CA ASN A 657 12.05 -20.05 23.62
C ASN A 657 12.03 -18.51 23.77
N SER A 658 11.28 -18.02 24.77
CA SER A 658 10.96 -16.62 25.04
C SER A 658 10.68 -16.43 26.54
N SER A 659 10.72 -15.18 27.04
CA SER A 659 10.37 -14.85 28.44
C SER A 659 8.86 -14.76 28.65
N SER A 660 8.33 -15.60 29.54
CA SER A 660 6.90 -15.62 29.90
C SER A 660 6.52 -14.52 30.88
N PHE A 661 5.38 -13.87 30.64
CA PHE A 661 4.82 -12.78 31.45
C PHE A 661 3.28 -12.88 31.54
N GLY A 662 2.69 -12.14 32.48
CA GLY A 662 1.24 -12.02 32.63
C GLY A 662 0.56 -13.18 33.37
N ASP A 663 -0.74 -13.04 33.59
CA ASP A 663 -1.57 -14.04 34.27
C ASP A 663 -1.96 -15.17 33.31
N ASN A 664 -2.08 -16.41 33.80
CA ASN A 664 -2.41 -17.57 32.95
C ASN A 664 -1.43 -17.78 31.77
N ALA A 665 -0.15 -17.44 31.96
CA ALA A 665 0.91 -17.69 30.98
C ALA A 665 1.16 -19.20 30.78
N ILE A 666 1.32 -19.62 29.52
CA ILE A 666 1.50 -21.03 29.13
C ILE A 666 2.83 -21.17 28.39
N THR A 667 3.72 -22.04 28.87
CA THR A 667 5.06 -22.22 28.27
C THR A 667 5.21 -23.60 27.64
N ALA A 668 5.48 -23.64 26.33
CA ALA A 668 5.68 -24.85 25.56
C ALA A 668 7.14 -25.32 25.61
N ASN A 669 7.33 -26.65 25.69
CA ASN A 669 8.64 -27.30 25.70
C ASN A 669 9.04 -27.87 24.31
N ALA A 670 8.15 -27.74 23.32
CA ALA A 670 8.34 -28.14 21.94
C ALA A 670 7.91 -26.99 21.02
N PHE A 671 8.45 -26.94 19.80
CA PHE A 671 8.12 -25.89 18.84
C PHE A 671 6.62 -25.92 18.50
N PRO A 672 5.89 -24.80 18.65
CA PRO A 672 4.43 -24.80 18.63
C PRO A 672 3.82 -24.84 17.23
N PHE A 673 4.61 -24.65 16.17
CA PHE A 673 4.11 -24.53 14.80
C PHE A 673 4.54 -25.67 13.86
N GLN A 674 3.91 -25.74 12.68
CA GLN A 674 4.24 -26.66 11.60
C GLN A 674 4.02 -25.98 10.23
N THR A 675 4.99 -26.11 9.32
CA THR A 675 4.84 -25.60 7.95
C THR A 675 3.99 -26.54 7.10
N VAL A 676 2.96 -26.00 6.44
CA VAL A 676 2.20 -26.68 5.39
C VAL A 676 2.02 -25.76 4.19
N ALA A 677 2.40 -26.25 3.01
CA ALA A 677 2.58 -25.47 1.79
C ALA A 677 3.54 -24.28 2.00
N CYS A 678 3.05 -23.04 2.09
CA CYS A 678 3.82 -21.82 2.37
C CYS A 678 3.50 -21.16 3.73
N GLY A 679 2.58 -21.72 4.53
CA GLY A 679 2.23 -21.18 5.85
C GLY A 679 3.01 -21.90 6.94
N ASN A 680 3.85 -21.19 7.70
CA ASN A 680 4.69 -21.77 8.77
C ASN A 680 3.98 -21.82 10.13
N TYR A 681 2.99 -20.97 10.35
CA TYR A 681 2.48 -20.66 11.69
C TYR A 681 1.20 -21.41 12.09
N TYR A 682 0.82 -22.45 11.33
CA TYR A 682 -0.20 -23.40 11.77
C TYR A 682 0.26 -24.09 13.05
N LEU A 683 -0.60 -24.20 14.06
CA LEU A 683 -0.25 -24.88 15.31
C LEU A 683 -0.01 -26.38 15.04
N SER A 684 1.09 -26.90 15.59
CA SER A 684 1.49 -28.31 15.43
C SER A 684 0.42 -29.29 15.95
N GLY A 685 0.39 -30.49 15.37
CA GLY A 685 -0.80 -31.35 15.36
C GLY A 685 -1.23 -31.97 16.70
N GLY A 686 -2.55 -32.11 16.86
CA GLY A 686 -3.20 -32.83 17.96
C GLY A 686 -3.55 -31.97 19.18
N SER A 687 -4.39 -32.52 20.07
CA SER A 687 -4.72 -31.93 21.38
C SER A 687 -3.57 -31.98 22.39
N GLU A 688 -2.35 -32.25 21.92
CA GLU A 688 -1.10 -32.24 22.70
C GLU A 688 -0.39 -30.88 22.57
N ASN A 689 -0.75 -30.07 21.57
CA ASN A 689 -0.30 -28.68 21.48
C ASN A 689 -1.08 -27.82 22.49
N ILE A 690 -0.38 -27.44 23.56
CA ILE A 690 -0.95 -26.75 24.75
C ILE A 690 -1.45 -25.32 24.49
N PHE A 691 -1.29 -24.81 23.27
CA PHE A 691 -1.84 -23.51 22.84
C PHE A 691 -3.23 -23.63 22.19
N ARG A 692 -3.72 -24.85 21.95
CA ARG A 692 -5.06 -25.09 21.39
C ARG A 692 -6.14 -25.03 22.47
N GLY A 693 -7.24 -24.32 22.20
CA GLY A 693 -8.36 -24.12 23.13
C GLY A 693 -8.00 -23.43 24.45
N ALA A 694 -6.89 -22.66 24.47
CA ALA A 694 -6.27 -22.13 25.67
C ALA A 694 -6.43 -20.61 25.85
N GLY A 695 -7.02 -19.92 24.86
CA GLY A 695 -7.35 -18.50 24.92
C GLY A 695 -8.62 -18.19 25.72
N THR A 696 -8.88 -16.91 25.93
CA THR A 696 -10.12 -16.40 26.54
C THR A 696 -11.00 -15.71 25.50
N THR A 697 -12.32 -15.91 25.57
CA THR A 697 -13.29 -15.22 24.70
C THR A 697 -13.57 -13.77 25.10
N ASN A 698 -12.91 -13.27 26.15
CA ASN A 698 -13.02 -11.88 26.64
C ASN A 698 -12.23 -10.87 25.78
N ILE A 699 -12.38 -10.96 24.46
CA ILE A 699 -11.63 -10.19 23.44
C ILE A 699 -12.55 -9.31 22.57
N GLY A 700 -13.79 -9.09 22.99
CA GLY A 700 -14.74 -8.21 22.28
C GLY A 700 -15.28 -8.82 20.99
N SER A 701 -15.45 -7.99 19.96
CA SER A 701 -15.97 -8.43 18.64
C SER A 701 -15.06 -9.43 17.94
N LEU A 702 -13.73 -9.35 18.17
CA LEU A 702 -12.71 -10.22 17.57
C LEU A 702 -13.03 -11.71 17.74
N TRP A 703 -13.75 -12.11 18.79
CA TRP A 703 -14.16 -13.50 18.95
C TRP A 703 -15.09 -13.98 17.83
N THR A 704 -16.00 -13.15 17.32
CA THR A 704 -16.86 -13.50 16.18
C THR A 704 -16.06 -13.61 14.88
N ASP A 705 -15.03 -12.79 14.71
CA ASP A 705 -14.16 -12.81 13.54
C ASP A 705 -13.28 -14.07 13.52
N LEU A 706 -12.67 -14.41 14.66
CA LEU A 706 -11.85 -15.63 14.84
C LEU A 706 -12.63 -16.92 14.62
N GLN A 707 -13.94 -16.97 14.88
CA GLN A 707 -14.78 -18.13 14.57
C GLN A 707 -14.82 -18.47 13.06
N THR A 708 -14.34 -17.57 12.19
CA THR A 708 -14.16 -17.81 10.75
C THR A 708 -12.73 -18.20 10.34
N LYS A 709 -11.77 -18.20 11.27
CA LYS A 709 -10.31 -18.42 11.05
C LYS A 709 -9.88 -19.83 11.47
N SER A 710 -8.65 -20.22 11.14
CA SER A 710 -8.06 -21.52 11.49
C SER A 710 -6.56 -21.47 11.81
N THR A 711 -6.18 -22.11 12.92
CA THR A 711 -4.80 -22.50 13.27
C THR A 711 -4.45 -23.93 12.81
N TYR A 712 -5.40 -24.64 12.19
CA TYR A 712 -5.21 -25.97 11.61
C TYR A 712 -4.78 -25.85 10.14
N PRO A 713 -3.79 -26.64 9.69
CA PRO A 713 -3.31 -26.56 8.31
C PRO A 713 -4.28 -27.20 7.30
N PRO A 714 -4.26 -26.76 6.03
CA PRO A 714 -4.97 -27.42 4.93
C PRO A 714 -4.44 -28.82 4.64
N ILE A 715 -5.24 -29.64 3.95
CA ILE A 715 -4.75 -30.87 3.32
C ILE A 715 -4.00 -30.48 2.04
N PHE A 716 -2.67 -30.70 2.01
CA PHE A 716 -1.81 -30.35 0.87
C PHE A 716 -1.68 -31.50 -0.14
N HIS A 717 -2.29 -31.32 -1.32
CA HIS A 717 -2.26 -32.26 -2.45
C HIS A 717 -1.16 -31.83 -3.42
N SER A 718 0.00 -32.49 -3.39
CA SER A 718 1.15 -32.15 -4.24
C SER A 718 1.53 -33.28 -5.18
N ASN A 719 1.53 -33.02 -6.49
CA ASN A 719 1.82 -33.99 -7.57
C ASN A 719 0.95 -35.28 -7.48
N VAL A 720 -0.32 -35.12 -7.10
CA VAL A 720 -1.30 -36.22 -6.95
C VAL A 720 -2.11 -36.40 -8.24
N THR A 721 -2.56 -37.61 -8.53
CA THR A 721 -3.57 -37.88 -9.56
C THR A 721 -4.82 -38.50 -8.94
N PHE A 722 -5.97 -37.87 -9.15
CA PHE A 722 -7.28 -38.36 -8.71
C PHE A 722 -8.07 -38.95 -9.89
N THR A 723 -8.77 -40.05 -9.62
CA THR A 723 -9.56 -40.80 -10.62
C THR A 723 -10.85 -41.36 -10.02
N GLY A 724 -11.93 -41.42 -10.79
CA GLY A 724 -13.24 -41.82 -10.30
C GLY A 724 -14.00 -40.63 -9.74
N SER A 725 -14.78 -40.84 -8.68
CA SER A 725 -15.46 -39.75 -7.98
C SER A 725 -14.76 -39.43 -6.66
N VAL A 726 -14.53 -38.13 -6.41
CA VAL A 726 -13.89 -37.62 -5.19
C VAL A 726 -14.62 -36.35 -4.78
N THR A 727 -15.05 -36.29 -3.52
CA THR A 727 -15.61 -35.08 -2.92
C THR A 727 -14.54 -34.40 -2.08
N PHE A 728 -14.38 -33.10 -2.26
CA PHE A 728 -13.60 -32.21 -1.41
C PHE A 728 -14.59 -31.29 -0.69
N SER A 729 -14.47 -31.24 0.63
CA SER A 729 -15.36 -30.54 1.55
C SER A 729 -14.57 -29.70 2.56
N PRO A 730 -15.21 -28.90 3.43
CA PRO A 730 -14.55 -28.28 4.56
C PRO A 730 -13.91 -29.34 5.48
N GLU A 731 -12.65 -29.13 5.84
CA GLU A 731 -11.78 -30.08 6.57
C GLU A 731 -10.89 -29.36 7.61
N ALA A 732 -10.50 -28.10 7.36
CA ALA A 732 -9.74 -27.31 8.31
C ALA A 732 -10.65 -26.80 9.44
N GLN A 733 -10.34 -27.20 10.67
CA GLN A 733 -11.16 -26.89 11.83
C GLN A 733 -11.10 -25.39 12.17
N ARG A 734 -12.23 -24.70 11.93
CA ARG A 734 -12.48 -23.31 12.33
C ARG A 734 -12.62 -23.18 13.85
N GLU A 735 -12.25 -22.02 14.42
CA GLU A 735 -12.21 -21.78 15.89
C GLU A 735 -13.59 -21.63 16.55
N THR A 736 -14.43 -22.67 16.51
CA THR A 736 -15.77 -22.67 17.11
C THR A 736 -15.82 -22.98 18.61
N GLY A 737 -14.69 -23.30 19.22
CA GLY A 737 -14.58 -23.80 20.61
C GLY A 737 -14.26 -22.70 21.64
N ALA A 738 -13.27 -22.97 22.50
CA ALA A 738 -12.48 -21.89 23.11
C ALA A 738 -11.41 -21.45 22.08
N PRO A 739 -10.93 -20.19 22.10
CA PRO A 739 -9.93 -19.73 21.16
C PRO A 739 -8.63 -20.52 21.28
N ASP A 740 -7.95 -20.74 20.17
CA ASP A 740 -6.53 -21.07 20.16
C ASP A 740 -5.72 -19.79 20.47
N LEU A 741 -4.44 -19.96 20.82
CA LEU A 741 -3.52 -18.83 20.99
C LEU A 741 -2.82 -18.50 19.67
N GLY A 742 -2.59 -17.21 19.45
CA GLY A 742 -1.84 -16.69 18.31
C GLY A 742 -2.69 -16.47 17.06
N PHE A 743 -2.00 -16.17 15.97
CA PHE A 743 -2.59 -15.85 14.66
C PHE A 743 -3.36 -17.03 14.06
N GLY A 744 -4.64 -16.82 13.79
CA GLY A 744 -5.49 -17.70 12.98
C GLY A 744 -5.50 -17.22 11.52
N TYR A 745 -5.14 -18.10 10.59
CA TYR A 745 -5.20 -17.81 9.16
C TYR A 745 -6.65 -17.72 8.66
N ASP A 746 -6.86 -17.02 7.55
CA ASP A 746 -8.01 -17.32 6.69
C ASP A 746 -7.97 -18.81 6.31
N VAL A 747 -9.14 -19.44 6.35
CA VAL A 747 -9.19 -20.90 6.27
C VAL A 747 -8.89 -21.35 4.85
N LEU A 748 -8.01 -22.35 4.73
CA LEU A 748 -7.86 -23.18 3.55
C LEU A 748 -8.11 -24.62 4.00
N ASP A 749 -9.06 -25.31 3.35
CA ASP A 749 -9.38 -26.71 3.63
C ASP A 749 -8.47 -27.64 2.83
N HIS A 750 -8.24 -27.30 1.56
CA HIS A 750 -7.34 -28.00 0.64
C HIS A 750 -6.36 -27.02 -0.01
N VAL A 751 -5.13 -27.44 -0.24
CA VAL A 751 -4.18 -26.72 -1.11
C VAL A 751 -3.72 -27.66 -2.23
N PHE A 752 -3.82 -27.22 -3.47
CA PHE A 752 -3.39 -28.01 -4.64
C PHE A 752 -2.09 -27.47 -5.24
N ALA A 753 -1.12 -28.36 -5.45
CA ALA A 753 0.09 -28.14 -6.22
C ALA A 753 0.21 -29.24 -7.28
N GLN A 754 0.23 -28.86 -8.56
CA GLN A 754 0.43 -29.76 -9.70
C GLN A 754 -0.44 -31.04 -9.67
N THR A 755 -1.72 -30.90 -9.30
CA THR A 755 -2.65 -32.03 -9.09
C THR A 755 -3.49 -32.31 -10.34
N TRP A 756 -3.66 -33.59 -10.67
CA TRP A 756 -4.28 -34.06 -11.92
C TRP A 756 -5.64 -34.73 -11.67
N PHE A 757 -6.70 -34.23 -12.28
CA PHE A 757 -8.03 -34.84 -12.28
C PHE A 757 -8.27 -35.55 -13.61
N THR A 758 -8.56 -36.86 -13.62
CA THR A 758 -8.74 -37.64 -14.85
C THR A 758 -9.64 -38.86 -14.68
N ASN A 759 -10.49 -39.13 -15.68
CA ASN A 759 -11.29 -40.36 -15.74
C ASN A 759 -10.99 -41.18 -16.99
N SER A 760 -9.79 -41.07 -17.54
CA SER A 760 -9.34 -41.79 -18.75
C SER A 760 -9.54 -43.32 -18.68
N ALA A 761 -9.66 -43.89 -17.46
CA ALA A 761 -9.90 -45.31 -17.19
C ALA A 761 -11.23 -45.62 -16.46
N VAL A 762 -12.10 -44.64 -16.20
CA VAL A 762 -13.33 -44.80 -15.39
C VAL A 762 -14.51 -44.11 -16.08
N THR A 763 -15.64 -44.80 -16.25
CA THR A 763 -16.87 -44.15 -16.73
C THR A 763 -17.58 -43.41 -15.59
N ASN A 764 -17.97 -42.15 -15.83
CA ASN A 764 -18.85 -41.34 -14.98
C ASN A 764 -18.28 -40.92 -13.60
N GLY A 765 -16.94 -40.88 -13.45
CA GLY A 765 -16.31 -40.26 -12.28
C GLY A 765 -16.56 -38.75 -12.23
N THR A 766 -16.78 -38.19 -11.03
CA THR A 766 -17.01 -36.74 -10.82
C THR A 766 -16.24 -36.22 -9.63
N PHE A 767 -15.47 -35.16 -9.83
CA PHE A 767 -14.76 -34.43 -8.79
C PHE A 767 -15.68 -33.29 -8.31
N THR A 768 -15.92 -33.19 -7.00
CA THR A 768 -16.88 -32.23 -6.43
C THR A 768 -16.21 -31.35 -5.38
N PHE A 769 -16.37 -30.04 -5.47
CA PHE A 769 -16.11 -29.09 -4.39
C PHE A 769 -17.47 -28.70 -3.78
N THR A 770 -17.69 -28.95 -2.48
CA THR A 770 -18.97 -28.66 -1.80
C THR A 770 -19.01 -27.28 -1.15
N GLU A 771 -20.20 -26.79 -0.81
CA GLU A 771 -20.39 -25.48 -0.19
C GLU A 771 -19.49 -25.22 1.03
N GLY A 772 -18.99 -23.98 1.13
CA GLY A 772 -18.07 -23.52 2.18
C GLY A 772 -16.62 -24.02 2.09
N THR A 773 -16.26 -24.81 1.07
CA THR A 773 -14.88 -25.31 0.91
C THR A 773 -13.94 -24.20 0.44
N ALA A 774 -12.89 -23.92 1.19
CA ALA A 774 -11.84 -22.98 0.81
C ALA A 774 -10.61 -23.70 0.23
N ILE A 775 -10.12 -23.24 -0.91
CA ILE A 775 -9.10 -23.91 -1.71
C ILE A 775 -7.95 -22.93 -2.01
N GLY A 776 -6.74 -23.29 -1.61
CA GLY A 776 -5.53 -22.59 -2.00
C GLY A 776 -4.91 -23.19 -3.26
N VAL A 777 -4.54 -22.36 -4.24
CA VAL A 777 -3.77 -22.81 -5.41
C VAL A 777 -2.30 -22.43 -5.23
N TYR A 778 -1.43 -23.45 -5.15
CA TYR A 778 0.02 -23.27 -5.06
C TYR A 778 0.57 -22.94 -6.45
N PRO A 779 1.24 -21.78 -6.67
CA PRO A 779 1.75 -21.41 -7.98
C PRO A 779 2.77 -22.41 -8.55
N THR A 780 2.58 -22.82 -9.80
CA THR A 780 3.48 -23.75 -10.50
C THR A 780 3.78 -23.24 -11.92
N PRO A 781 4.81 -23.77 -12.62
CA PRO A 781 5.15 -23.34 -13.97
C PRO A 781 4.03 -23.46 -15.03
N PHE A 782 2.92 -24.15 -14.74
CA PHE A 782 1.74 -24.14 -15.62
C PHE A 782 0.43 -24.01 -14.85
N ALA A 783 0.14 -24.91 -13.90
CA ALA A 783 -1.11 -24.87 -13.14
C ALA A 783 -1.06 -25.57 -11.78
N ALA A 784 -1.96 -25.20 -10.87
CA ALA A 784 -2.21 -25.91 -9.62
C ALA A 784 -3.08 -27.16 -9.82
N ILE A 785 -4.15 -27.06 -10.62
CA ILE A 785 -5.09 -28.16 -10.95
C ILE A 785 -5.14 -28.37 -12.47
N TYR A 786 -5.02 -29.63 -12.92
CA TYR A 786 -5.10 -30.04 -14.32
C TYR A 786 -6.36 -30.87 -14.57
N LEU A 787 -7.24 -30.37 -15.45
CA LEU A 787 -8.39 -31.11 -15.96
C LEU A 787 -8.00 -31.89 -17.22
N CYS A 788 -8.07 -33.22 -17.16
CA CYS A 788 -7.61 -34.13 -18.21
C CYS A 788 -8.74 -35.02 -18.76
N ARG A 789 -8.40 -35.92 -19.70
CA ARG A 789 -9.35 -36.82 -20.40
C ARG A 789 -10.43 -37.42 -19.47
N GLY A 790 -11.69 -37.09 -19.75
CA GLY A 790 -12.87 -37.51 -18.99
C GLY A 790 -13.08 -36.84 -17.63
N ALA A 791 -12.29 -35.84 -17.24
CA ALA A 791 -12.51 -35.12 -16.00
C ALA A 791 -13.85 -34.37 -16.04
N ASN A 792 -14.62 -34.52 -14.97
CA ASN A 792 -15.87 -33.81 -14.73
C ASN A 792 -15.73 -33.13 -13.36
N LEU A 793 -15.50 -31.83 -13.34
CA LEU A 793 -15.40 -31.04 -12.11
C LEU A 793 -16.71 -30.27 -11.87
N LEU A 794 -17.24 -30.39 -10.66
CA LEU A 794 -18.42 -29.67 -10.19
C LEU A 794 -18.05 -28.86 -8.95
N SER A 795 -18.20 -27.55 -8.99
CA SER A 795 -18.15 -26.69 -7.79
C SER A 795 -19.57 -26.23 -7.47
N SER A 796 -20.02 -26.54 -6.24
CA SER A 796 -21.39 -26.35 -5.79
C SER A 796 -21.42 -25.62 -4.46
N GLY A 797 -21.19 -24.31 -4.49
CA GLY A 797 -21.43 -23.42 -3.35
C GLY A 797 -22.91 -23.04 -3.18
N THR A 798 -23.19 -22.26 -2.14
CA THR A 798 -24.44 -21.53 -1.97
C THR A 798 -24.16 -20.05 -1.69
N VAL A 799 -25.16 -19.18 -1.86
CA VAL A 799 -24.97 -17.71 -1.76
C VAL A 799 -24.52 -17.20 -0.37
N LEU A 800 -24.53 -18.05 0.66
CA LEU A 800 -23.98 -17.75 1.99
C LEU A 800 -22.75 -18.61 2.34
N ASN A 801 -22.45 -19.65 1.55
CA ASN A 801 -21.30 -20.54 1.72
C ASN A 801 -20.71 -20.87 0.32
N PRO A 802 -20.12 -19.88 -0.37
CA PRO A 802 -19.49 -20.12 -1.66
C PRO A 802 -18.31 -21.09 -1.52
N VAL A 803 -17.86 -21.65 -2.65
CA VAL A 803 -16.54 -22.30 -2.73
C VAL A 803 -15.54 -21.20 -3.07
N SER A 804 -14.48 -21.05 -2.28
CA SER A 804 -13.46 -20.02 -2.53
C SER A 804 -12.19 -20.65 -3.09
N ILE A 805 -11.64 -20.08 -4.16
CA ILE A 805 -10.39 -20.52 -4.81
C ILE A 805 -9.43 -19.33 -4.84
N ALA A 806 -8.39 -19.35 -4.03
CA ALA A 806 -7.49 -18.22 -3.83
C ALA A 806 -6.03 -18.60 -4.09
N GLU A 807 -5.25 -17.68 -4.65
CA GLU A 807 -3.81 -17.84 -4.78
C GLU A 807 -3.16 -18.00 -3.40
N LEU A 808 -2.25 -18.96 -3.23
CA LEU A 808 -1.63 -19.22 -1.93
C LEU A 808 -0.89 -17.99 -1.37
N GLY A 809 -0.34 -17.15 -2.26
CA GLY A 809 0.27 -15.86 -1.91
C GLY A 809 -0.68 -14.84 -1.29
N ALA A 810 -1.99 -15.02 -1.37
CA ALA A 810 -2.99 -14.17 -0.73
C ALA A 810 -3.31 -14.56 0.73
N ILE A 811 -2.78 -15.68 1.23
CA ILE A 811 -3.07 -16.18 2.60
C ILE A 811 -1.77 -16.47 3.36
N GLN A 812 -0.83 -17.15 2.72
CA GLN A 812 0.36 -17.71 3.37
C GLN A 812 1.59 -16.84 3.12
N GLU A 813 2.48 -16.80 4.11
CA GLU A 813 3.48 -15.74 4.23
C GLU A 813 4.85 -16.05 3.61
N SER A 814 5.13 -17.31 3.26
CA SER A 814 6.44 -17.71 2.71
C SER A 814 6.55 -17.50 1.20
N SER A 815 7.63 -16.84 0.80
CA SER A 815 8.14 -16.86 -0.57
C SER A 815 8.41 -18.30 -1.06
N TRP A 816 7.85 -18.68 -2.21
CA TRP A 816 8.19 -19.94 -2.90
C TRP A 816 9.33 -19.74 -3.92
N PRO A 817 10.19 -20.75 -4.15
CA PRO A 817 11.22 -20.67 -5.17
C PRO A 817 10.61 -20.87 -6.57
N ILE A 818 10.48 -19.79 -7.36
CA ILE A 818 10.09 -19.88 -8.78
C ILE A 818 11.26 -20.46 -9.58
N VAL A 819 11.26 -21.78 -9.78
CA VAL A 819 12.33 -22.49 -10.48
C VAL A 819 12.17 -22.37 -12.00
N GLY A 820 12.63 -21.24 -12.55
CA GLY A 820 13.27 -21.20 -13.86
C GLY A 820 12.39 -21.13 -15.12
N VAL A 821 11.10 -20.78 -15.00
CA VAL A 821 10.26 -20.46 -16.17
C VAL A 821 9.32 -19.30 -15.85
N ALA A 822 9.15 -18.37 -16.80
CA ALA A 822 7.91 -17.60 -16.89
C ALA A 822 6.81 -18.60 -17.29
N GLY A 823 5.91 -18.89 -16.35
CA GLY A 823 4.91 -19.96 -16.47
C GLY A 823 3.51 -19.41 -16.63
N ILE A 824 2.57 -20.26 -17.05
CA ILE A 824 1.15 -19.89 -17.19
C ILE A 824 0.50 -19.57 -15.83
N SER A 825 1.01 -20.16 -14.74
CA SER A 825 0.58 -19.95 -13.35
C SER A 825 -0.95 -19.91 -13.16
N ALA A 826 -1.65 -20.91 -13.71
CA ALA A 826 -3.10 -20.99 -13.61
C ALA A 826 -3.59 -21.71 -12.33
N ALA A 827 -4.68 -21.22 -11.74
CA ALA A 827 -5.42 -21.95 -10.71
C ALA A 827 -5.94 -23.29 -11.29
N LEU A 828 -6.60 -23.23 -12.45
CA LEU A 828 -7.04 -24.42 -13.20
C LEU A 828 -6.59 -24.36 -14.67
N MET A 829 -6.09 -25.48 -15.19
CA MET A 829 -5.76 -25.64 -16.60
C MET A 829 -6.50 -26.83 -17.21
N VAL A 830 -7.11 -26.63 -18.38
CA VAL A 830 -7.52 -27.72 -19.27
C VAL A 830 -6.28 -28.19 -20.03
N TRP A 831 -5.84 -29.42 -19.76
CA TRP A 831 -4.75 -30.03 -20.52
C TRP A 831 -5.29 -30.68 -21.80
N PRO A 832 -4.63 -30.51 -22.97
CA PRO A 832 -5.08 -31.10 -24.23
C PRO A 832 -5.13 -32.64 -24.15
N ALA A 833 -6.35 -33.16 -24.00
CA ALA A 833 -6.67 -34.57 -24.14
C ALA A 833 -6.82 -34.95 -25.61
N ALA A 834 -6.80 -36.26 -25.90
CA ALA A 834 -7.34 -36.76 -27.16
C ALA A 834 -8.83 -36.37 -27.27
N SER A 835 -9.27 -36.02 -28.48
CA SER A 835 -10.61 -35.48 -28.76
C SER A 835 -11.76 -36.49 -28.61
N ASP A 836 -11.50 -37.69 -28.06
CA ASP A 836 -12.47 -38.76 -27.89
C ASP A 836 -13.18 -38.75 -26.53
N ASN A 837 -12.62 -38.06 -25.52
CA ASN A 837 -13.25 -37.83 -24.22
C ASN A 837 -12.70 -36.55 -23.55
N PRO A 838 -13.01 -35.35 -24.09
CA PRO A 838 -12.50 -34.09 -23.55
C PRO A 838 -13.13 -33.75 -22.18
N PRO A 839 -12.40 -33.02 -21.31
CA PRO A 839 -12.87 -32.63 -19.98
C PRO A 839 -14.02 -31.61 -20.01
N GLN A 840 -14.69 -31.46 -18.87
CA GLN A 840 -15.69 -30.43 -18.59
C GLN A 840 -15.63 -29.96 -17.13
N ALA A 841 -16.10 -28.74 -16.88
CA ALA A 841 -16.25 -28.21 -15.53
C ALA A 841 -17.45 -27.27 -15.43
N TYR A 842 -18.13 -27.30 -14.29
CA TYR A 842 -19.25 -26.42 -13.95
C TYR A 842 -19.06 -25.83 -12.55
N PHE A 843 -19.21 -24.51 -12.42
CA PHE A 843 -19.05 -23.76 -11.19
C PHE A 843 -20.31 -22.98 -10.87
N ARG A 844 -20.77 -23.05 -9.61
CA ARG A 844 -21.86 -22.22 -9.09
C ARG A 844 -21.56 -21.75 -7.67
N PHE A 845 -21.77 -20.45 -7.39
CA PHE A 845 -21.37 -19.80 -6.14
C PHE A 845 -19.92 -20.16 -5.80
N THR A 846 -19.03 -19.75 -6.70
CA THR A 846 -17.59 -20.00 -6.60
C THR A 846 -16.86 -18.68 -6.83
N ASP A 847 -16.02 -18.31 -5.87
CA ASP A 847 -15.33 -17.03 -5.84
C ASP A 847 -13.84 -17.26 -6.05
N PHE A 848 -13.23 -16.49 -6.94
CA PHE A 848 -11.86 -16.66 -7.38
C PHE A 848 -11.04 -15.41 -7.05
N PHE A 849 -9.91 -15.58 -6.35
CA PHE A 849 -9.07 -14.48 -5.85
C PHE A 849 -7.62 -14.62 -6.33
N GLY A 850 -7.16 -13.62 -7.08
CA GLY A 850 -5.75 -13.46 -7.48
C GLY A 850 -5.12 -12.19 -6.89
N LEU A 851 -3.85 -11.96 -7.20
CA LEU A 851 -3.12 -10.73 -6.82
C LEU A 851 -2.63 -9.99 -8.07
N ALA A 852 -2.54 -8.66 -7.99
CA ALA A 852 -1.82 -7.78 -8.92
C ALA A 852 -2.27 -7.77 -10.41
N GLN A 853 -3.36 -8.47 -10.75
CA GLN A 853 -3.76 -8.90 -12.11
C GLN A 853 -2.81 -9.94 -12.75
N ASP A 854 -1.90 -10.51 -11.95
CA ASP A 854 -0.98 -11.58 -12.34
C ASP A 854 -1.66 -12.96 -12.22
N GLY A 855 -1.05 -13.98 -12.84
CA GLY A 855 -1.60 -15.34 -12.89
C GLY A 855 -2.91 -15.46 -13.67
N GLN A 856 -3.52 -16.64 -13.63
CA GLN A 856 -4.74 -16.94 -14.37
C GLN A 856 -5.69 -17.80 -13.53
N HIS A 857 -6.98 -17.48 -13.51
CA HIS A 857 -8.00 -18.36 -12.92
C HIS A 857 -8.18 -19.61 -13.79
N PHE A 858 -8.22 -19.41 -15.11
CA PHE A 858 -8.38 -20.50 -16.09
C PHE A 858 -7.50 -20.34 -17.33
N HIS A 859 -6.77 -21.40 -17.65
CA HIS A 859 -6.11 -21.56 -18.95
C HIS A 859 -6.67 -22.76 -19.73
N GLN A 860 -7.08 -22.55 -20.98
CA GLN A 860 -7.53 -23.63 -21.87
C GLN A 860 -6.73 -23.63 -23.17
N TYR A 861 -6.09 -24.76 -23.48
CA TYR A 861 -5.40 -25.00 -24.74
C TYR A 861 -5.81 -26.35 -25.34
N GLY A 862 -7.01 -26.42 -25.92
CA GLY A 862 -7.56 -27.64 -26.52
C GLY A 862 -9.07 -27.80 -26.31
N PRO A 863 -9.68 -28.88 -26.84
CA PRO A 863 -11.13 -29.09 -26.75
C PRO A 863 -11.59 -29.48 -25.33
N THR A 864 -12.65 -28.83 -24.87
CA THR A 864 -13.52 -29.25 -23.75
C THR A 864 -14.87 -29.71 -24.29
N GLN A 865 -15.73 -30.32 -23.47
CA GLN A 865 -17.17 -30.43 -23.79
C GLN A 865 -17.89 -29.12 -23.47
N GLN A 866 -17.74 -28.65 -22.23
CA GLN A 866 -18.28 -27.39 -21.75
C GLN A 866 -17.47 -26.88 -20.55
N LEU A 867 -17.19 -25.58 -20.51
CA LEU A 867 -16.90 -24.85 -19.28
C LEU A 867 -18.11 -23.97 -18.95
N GLY A 868 -18.64 -24.09 -17.74
CA GLY A 868 -19.82 -23.36 -17.28
C GLY A 868 -19.60 -22.65 -15.95
N PHE A 869 -19.98 -21.38 -15.89
CA PHE A 869 -19.91 -20.53 -14.69
C PHE A 869 -21.27 -19.88 -14.48
N ARG A 870 -21.83 -19.97 -13.28
CA ARG A 870 -23.09 -19.29 -12.94
C ARG A 870 -23.07 -18.77 -11.52
N ASP A 871 -23.51 -17.54 -11.28
CA ASP A 871 -23.51 -16.96 -9.93
C ASP A 871 -22.09 -16.99 -9.29
N CYS A 872 -21.04 -16.69 -10.06
CA CYS A 872 -19.62 -16.74 -9.61
C CYS A 872 -19.00 -15.35 -9.55
N GLU A 873 -18.00 -15.15 -8.69
CA GLU A 873 -17.20 -13.92 -8.65
C GLU A 873 -15.73 -14.15 -9.00
N PHE A 874 -15.15 -13.24 -9.77
CA PHE A 874 -13.74 -13.26 -10.16
C PHE A 874 -13.10 -11.93 -9.78
N HIS A 875 -12.09 -11.98 -8.91
CA HIS A 875 -11.38 -10.85 -8.35
C HIS A 875 -9.91 -10.90 -8.77
N SER A 876 -9.47 -9.89 -9.53
CA SER A 876 -8.12 -9.84 -10.13
C SER A 876 -7.82 -11.02 -11.08
N GLY A 877 -6.55 -11.19 -11.47
CA GLY A 877 -6.07 -12.26 -12.36
C GLY A 877 -6.68 -12.23 -13.76
N GLY A 878 -6.76 -13.41 -14.41
CA GLY A 878 -7.28 -13.49 -15.78
C GLY A 878 -7.75 -14.84 -16.31
N PHE A 879 -8.28 -14.83 -17.53
CA PHE A 879 -8.70 -15.98 -18.32
C PHE A 879 -7.94 -16.00 -19.65
N VAL A 880 -7.45 -17.17 -20.07
CA VAL A 880 -6.94 -17.41 -21.42
C VAL A 880 -7.61 -18.65 -22.00
N LEU A 881 -8.57 -18.45 -22.91
CA LEU A 881 -9.46 -19.50 -23.39
C LEU A 881 -9.33 -19.70 -24.91
N ARG A 882 -8.54 -20.70 -25.32
CA ARG A 882 -8.24 -20.99 -26.74
C ARG A 882 -9.00 -22.20 -27.26
N ASN A 883 -9.90 -21.95 -28.20
CA ASN A 883 -10.93 -22.85 -28.72
C ASN A 883 -11.92 -23.32 -27.63
N PRO A 884 -12.67 -22.41 -26.97
CA PRO A 884 -13.59 -22.77 -25.90
C PRO A 884 -15.05 -22.92 -26.35
N PRO A 885 -15.74 -24.02 -25.98
CA PRO A 885 -17.15 -24.00 -25.63
C PRO A 885 -17.30 -23.50 -24.18
N PHE A 886 -17.63 -22.22 -23.99
CA PHE A 886 -17.61 -21.53 -22.70
C PHE A 886 -18.92 -20.76 -22.45
N TYR A 887 -19.45 -20.86 -21.23
CA TYR A 887 -20.68 -20.22 -20.82
C TYR A 887 -20.51 -19.56 -19.44
N MET A 888 -20.88 -18.29 -19.33
CA MET A 888 -20.87 -17.54 -18.08
C MET A 888 -22.16 -16.73 -17.93
N THR A 889 -22.89 -16.96 -16.84
CA THR A 889 -24.20 -16.36 -16.59
C THR A 889 -24.30 -15.79 -15.19
N ASN A 890 -24.68 -14.51 -15.05
CA ASN A 890 -24.88 -13.85 -13.76
C ASN A 890 -23.63 -13.86 -12.84
N SER A 891 -22.45 -13.59 -13.42
CA SER A 891 -21.16 -13.57 -12.72
C SER A 891 -20.56 -12.16 -12.66
N LEU A 892 -19.71 -11.93 -11.64
CA LEU A 892 -18.87 -10.74 -11.49
C LEU A 892 -17.46 -11.01 -12.04
N LEU A 893 -16.90 -10.03 -12.75
CA LEU A 893 -15.48 -9.96 -13.09
C LEU A 893 -14.96 -8.57 -12.69
N ASP A 894 -14.31 -8.48 -11.52
CA ASP A 894 -13.73 -7.24 -10.99
C ASP A 894 -12.22 -7.18 -11.24
N GLU A 895 -11.81 -6.23 -12.09
CA GLU A 895 -10.44 -5.98 -12.52
C GLU A 895 -9.73 -7.20 -13.18
N VAL A 896 -10.51 -8.05 -13.86
CA VAL A 896 -10.04 -9.28 -14.53
C VAL A 896 -9.57 -9.04 -15.98
N VAL A 897 -8.48 -9.68 -16.40
CA VAL A 897 -8.01 -9.71 -17.81
C VAL A 897 -8.57 -10.95 -18.53
N SER A 898 -9.38 -10.77 -19.57
CA SER A 898 -10.01 -11.89 -20.32
C SER A 898 -9.55 -11.96 -21.77
N ASP A 899 -8.90 -13.04 -22.17
CA ASP A 899 -8.53 -13.38 -23.56
C ASP A 899 -9.31 -14.62 -24.03
N ILE A 900 -10.14 -14.47 -25.07
CA ILE A 900 -11.04 -15.52 -25.57
C ILE A 900 -10.92 -15.62 -27.10
N GLU A 901 -10.41 -16.74 -27.61
CA GLU A 901 -10.06 -16.93 -29.03
C GLU A 901 -10.56 -18.27 -29.61
N ASP A 902 -11.20 -18.28 -30.80
CA ASP A 902 -11.31 -19.47 -31.66
C ASP A 902 -10.18 -19.51 -32.70
N ILE A 903 -8.94 -19.68 -32.23
CA ILE A 903 -7.70 -19.62 -33.06
C ILE A 903 -7.66 -20.60 -34.25
N ASN A 904 -8.50 -21.65 -34.26
CA ASN A 904 -8.59 -22.60 -35.37
C ASN A 904 -9.84 -22.41 -36.24
N GLY A 905 -10.76 -21.51 -35.88
CA GLY A 905 -12.05 -21.34 -36.57
C GLY A 905 -12.92 -22.60 -36.50
N ASN A 906 -12.90 -23.31 -35.35
CA ASN A 906 -13.63 -24.56 -35.16
C ASN A 906 -15.16 -24.36 -35.07
N GLY A 907 -15.65 -23.13 -34.93
CA GLY A 907 -17.08 -22.81 -34.88
C GLY A 907 -17.69 -23.08 -33.51
N LEU A 908 -16.92 -22.83 -32.45
CA LEU A 908 -17.33 -23.08 -31.07
C LEU A 908 -18.23 -21.96 -30.53
N SER A 909 -19.04 -22.27 -29.52
CA SER A 909 -20.04 -21.35 -28.96
C SER A 909 -19.57 -20.71 -27.66
N VAL A 910 -19.78 -19.40 -27.54
CA VAL A 910 -19.64 -18.65 -26.29
C VAL A 910 -20.98 -18.06 -25.91
N GLY A 911 -21.39 -18.23 -24.65
CA GLY A 911 -22.58 -17.59 -24.08
C GLY A 911 -22.23 -16.75 -22.87
N PHE A 912 -22.45 -15.43 -22.92
CA PHE A 912 -22.09 -14.49 -21.88
C PHE A 912 -23.31 -13.63 -21.53
N PHE A 913 -23.96 -13.94 -20.41
CA PHE A 913 -25.30 -13.43 -20.08
C PHE A 913 -25.37 -12.80 -18.69
N ASN A 914 -25.96 -11.60 -18.59
CA ASN A 914 -26.25 -10.95 -17.30
C ASN A 914 -25.03 -10.78 -16.35
N ASN A 915 -23.82 -10.73 -16.90
CA ASN A 915 -22.60 -10.55 -16.11
C ASN A 915 -22.31 -9.06 -15.87
N LEU A 916 -21.58 -8.75 -14.79
CA LEU A 916 -20.89 -7.46 -14.62
C LEU A 916 -19.39 -7.68 -14.80
N ALA A 917 -18.82 -7.06 -15.84
CA ALA A 917 -17.39 -6.84 -15.91
C ALA A 917 -17.10 -5.38 -15.51
N HIS A 918 -16.29 -5.18 -14.47
CA HIS A 918 -15.87 -3.88 -13.98
C HIS A 918 -14.34 -3.79 -14.07
N ARG A 919 -13.84 -2.79 -14.81
CA ARG A 919 -12.42 -2.56 -15.11
C ARG A 919 -11.74 -3.81 -15.72
N GLY A 920 -10.43 -3.98 -15.56
CA GLY A 920 -9.68 -5.06 -16.22
C GLY A 920 -9.60 -4.85 -17.73
N SER A 921 -9.71 -5.93 -18.54
CA SER A 921 -9.81 -5.82 -20.01
C SER A 921 -10.39 -7.07 -20.67
N CYS A 922 -10.84 -6.96 -21.91
CA CYS A 922 -11.41 -8.07 -22.67
C CYS A 922 -10.92 -8.08 -24.14
N LEU A 923 -10.39 -9.20 -24.60
CA LEU A 923 -10.00 -9.48 -25.99
C LEU A 923 -10.88 -10.61 -26.53
N LEU A 924 -11.50 -10.37 -27.69
CA LEU A 924 -12.39 -11.31 -28.36
C LEU A 924 -11.91 -11.62 -29.78
N MET A 925 -11.62 -12.89 -30.07
CA MET A 925 -11.41 -13.41 -31.42
C MET A 925 -12.47 -14.48 -31.73
N GLY A 926 -13.71 -14.03 -31.88
CA GLY A 926 -14.90 -14.87 -32.01
C GLY A 926 -15.58 -14.87 -33.38
N GLY A 927 -16.72 -15.55 -33.45
CA GLY A 927 -17.58 -15.63 -34.64
C GLY A 927 -19.07 -15.65 -34.30
N PRO A 928 -19.96 -15.98 -35.26
CA PRO A 928 -21.41 -15.75 -35.15
C PRO A 928 -22.13 -16.72 -34.19
N THR A 929 -21.42 -17.71 -33.66
CA THR A 929 -21.86 -18.61 -32.58
C THR A 929 -21.68 -18.03 -31.17
N TRP A 930 -21.09 -16.82 -31.05
CA TRP A 930 -20.82 -16.17 -29.78
C TRP A 930 -21.89 -15.12 -29.46
N VAL A 931 -22.44 -15.16 -28.26
CA VAL A 931 -23.54 -14.29 -27.82
C VAL A 931 -23.19 -13.62 -26.48
N PHE A 932 -23.17 -12.30 -26.49
CA PHE A 932 -23.00 -11.42 -25.34
C PHE A 932 -24.26 -10.57 -25.18
N GLN A 933 -25.07 -10.84 -24.16
CA GLN A 933 -26.38 -10.19 -23.99
C GLN A 933 -26.72 -9.92 -22.51
N ASN A 934 -27.41 -8.82 -22.24
CA ASN A 934 -27.81 -8.33 -20.92
C ASN A 934 -26.63 -8.00 -19.97
N ASN A 935 -25.39 -7.88 -20.43
CA ASN A 935 -24.23 -7.64 -19.56
C ASN A 935 -24.03 -6.15 -19.26
N ALA A 936 -23.22 -5.85 -18.24
CA ALA A 936 -22.68 -4.52 -17.98
C ALA A 936 -21.15 -4.54 -18.08
N PHE A 937 -20.59 -3.59 -18.83
CA PHE A 937 -19.16 -3.39 -18.99
C PHE A 937 -18.77 -1.99 -18.48
N ASP A 938 -18.36 -1.93 -17.22
CA ASP A 938 -18.00 -0.70 -16.53
C ASP A 938 -16.51 -0.42 -16.63
N ASN A 939 -16.11 0.63 -17.36
CA ASN A 939 -14.71 1.01 -17.61
C ASN A 939 -13.81 -0.10 -18.23
N VAL A 940 -14.41 -1.19 -18.75
CA VAL A 940 -13.69 -2.30 -19.40
C VAL A 940 -13.35 -1.96 -20.85
N PRO A 941 -12.08 -1.86 -21.28
CA PRO A 941 -11.75 -1.80 -22.69
C PRO A 941 -11.96 -3.19 -23.34
N ILE A 942 -12.86 -3.26 -24.34
CA ILE A 942 -12.97 -4.43 -25.24
C ILE A 942 -12.15 -4.19 -26.51
N THR A 943 -11.40 -5.20 -26.93
CA THR A 943 -10.76 -5.31 -28.24
C THR A 943 -11.39 -6.47 -28.99
N ASP A 944 -12.17 -6.17 -30.04
CA ASP A 944 -12.88 -7.15 -30.85
C ASP A 944 -12.17 -7.31 -32.22
N PHE A 945 -11.68 -8.52 -32.49
CA PHE A 945 -11.06 -8.90 -33.76
C PHE A 945 -11.92 -9.88 -34.58
N SER A 946 -13.21 -10.04 -34.24
CA SER A 946 -14.12 -10.88 -35.02
C SER A 946 -14.26 -10.40 -36.48
N ASP A 947 -14.51 -11.33 -37.40
CA ASP A 947 -14.67 -11.02 -38.82
C ASP A 947 -15.89 -10.11 -39.03
N PRO A 948 -15.75 -8.89 -39.59
CA PRO A 948 -16.88 -8.00 -39.85
C PRO A 948 -17.94 -8.57 -40.81
N ALA A 949 -17.66 -9.64 -41.54
CA ALA A 949 -18.64 -10.37 -42.33
C ALA A 949 -19.39 -11.47 -41.53
N ASN A 950 -18.86 -11.89 -40.38
CA ASN A 950 -19.41 -12.92 -39.49
C ASN A 950 -19.22 -12.54 -37.99
N PRO A 951 -19.70 -11.36 -37.55
CA PRO A 951 -19.36 -10.81 -36.24
C PRO A 951 -20.01 -11.59 -35.08
N ILE A 952 -19.47 -11.39 -33.88
CA ILE A 952 -20.11 -11.82 -32.63
C ILE A 952 -21.47 -11.13 -32.43
N THR A 953 -22.40 -11.79 -31.75
CA THR A 953 -23.69 -11.18 -31.38
C THR A 953 -23.56 -10.46 -30.04
N GLY A 954 -23.50 -9.12 -30.05
CA GLY A 954 -23.38 -8.29 -28.84
C GLY A 954 -24.47 -7.23 -28.76
N ASP A 955 -25.66 -7.56 -28.21
CA ASP A 955 -26.83 -6.66 -28.16
C ASP A 955 -27.56 -6.73 -26.81
N HIS A 956 -28.24 -5.63 -26.44
CA HIS A 956 -28.76 -5.37 -25.09
C HIS A 956 -27.65 -5.43 -24.01
N ASN A 957 -26.53 -4.72 -24.21
CA ASN A 957 -25.47 -4.58 -23.19
C ASN A 957 -25.31 -3.13 -22.73
N ALA A 958 -24.92 -2.94 -21.47
CA ALA A 958 -24.56 -1.64 -20.92
C ALA A 958 -23.05 -1.37 -21.03
N TYR A 959 -22.69 -0.18 -21.50
CA TYR A 959 -21.30 0.29 -21.60
C TYR A 959 -21.13 1.58 -20.80
N ILE A 960 -20.20 1.59 -19.83
CA ILE A 960 -20.04 2.69 -18.86
C ILE A 960 -18.61 3.24 -18.94
N GLY A 961 -18.46 4.56 -19.03
CA GLY A 961 -17.15 5.25 -19.03
C GLY A 961 -16.32 5.11 -20.32
N ARG A 962 -16.88 4.55 -21.41
CA ARG A 962 -16.10 4.07 -22.57
C ARG A 962 -16.75 4.32 -23.94
N THR A 963 -15.97 4.17 -25.00
CA THR A 963 -16.34 4.53 -26.40
C THR A 963 -16.05 3.45 -27.45
N ASN A 964 -15.44 2.33 -27.07
CA ASN A 964 -15.32 1.10 -27.86
C ASN A 964 -16.49 0.14 -27.55
N TYR A 965 -16.91 -0.67 -28.53
CA TYR A 965 -18.07 -1.57 -28.43
C TYR A 965 -17.79 -2.92 -29.10
N MET A 966 -18.59 -3.94 -28.82
CA MET A 966 -18.56 -5.24 -29.52
C MET A 966 -19.18 -5.14 -30.93
N ALA A 967 -19.01 -6.19 -31.74
CA ALA A 967 -19.69 -6.39 -33.02
C ALA A 967 -19.50 -5.24 -34.04
N GLY A 968 -18.41 -4.47 -33.90
CA GLY A 968 -18.11 -3.30 -34.72
C GLY A 968 -18.93 -2.03 -34.41
N GLY A 969 -19.81 -2.04 -33.40
CA GLY A 969 -20.59 -0.87 -33.00
C GLY A 969 -21.80 -1.15 -32.11
N LEU A 970 -22.38 -0.10 -31.55
CA LEU A 970 -23.59 -0.16 -30.72
C LEU A 970 -24.78 -0.77 -31.47
N GLN A 971 -25.48 -1.68 -30.80
CA GLN A 971 -26.72 -2.29 -31.26
C GLN A 971 -27.95 -1.55 -30.70
N THR A 972 -29.16 -2.05 -30.98
CA THR A 972 -30.40 -1.31 -30.69
C THR A 972 -30.87 -1.45 -29.25
N GLY A 973 -30.53 -2.54 -28.55
CA GLY A 973 -30.83 -2.69 -27.12
C GLY A 973 -29.80 -2.04 -26.19
N ASP A 974 -28.62 -1.67 -26.70
CA ASP A 974 -27.48 -1.25 -25.89
C ASP A 974 -27.72 0.07 -25.13
N GLN A 975 -27.16 0.15 -23.93
CA GLN A 975 -27.20 1.35 -23.07
C GLN A 975 -25.79 1.94 -22.93
N THR A 976 -25.67 3.27 -22.97
CA THR A 976 -24.39 3.97 -22.79
C THR A 976 -24.48 5.04 -21.72
N LEU A 977 -23.54 5.02 -20.76
CA LEU A 977 -23.47 5.99 -19.67
C LEU A 977 -22.03 6.49 -19.48
N THR A 978 -21.86 7.73 -19.03
CA THR A 978 -20.53 8.27 -18.67
C THR A 978 -20.04 7.72 -17.34
N ASN A 979 -20.96 7.47 -16.40
CA ASN A 979 -20.70 6.87 -15.09
C ASN A 979 -21.97 6.17 -14.59
N PHE A 980 -21.81 5.30 -13.58
CA PHE A 980 -22.90 4.66 -12.87
C PHE A 980 -22.55 4.54 -11.38
N ALA A 981 -23.56 4.68 -10.52
CA ALA A 981 -23.37 4.73 -9.07
C ALA A 981 -23.90 3.44 -8.43
N TRP A 982 -23.07 2.39 -8.46
CA TRP A 982 -23.33 1.13 -7.77
C TRP A 982 -23.57 1.36 -6.26
N GLN A 983 -24.38 0.49 -5.65
CA GLN A 983 -24.90 0.61 -4.30
C GLN A 983 -24.46 -0.58 -3.46
N ARG A 984 -23.95 -0.33 -2.25
CA ARG A 984 -23.69 -1.42 -1.29
C ARG A 984 -25.01 -1.97 -0.78
N GLY A 985 -25.21 -3.27 -0.98
CA GLY A 985 -26.35 -4.04 -0.49
C GLY A 985 -25.89 -5.29 0.29
N PRO A 986 -26.83 -6.19 0.64
CA PRO A 986 -26.56 -7.30 1.56
C PRO A 986 -25.46 -8.29 1.13
N LEU A 987 -25.27 -8.50 -0.18
CA LEU A 987 -24.31 -9.47 -0.74
C LEU A 987 -23.14 -8.83 -1.50
N GLY A 988 -22.95 -7.51 -1.45
CA GLY A 988 -21.84 -6.86 -2.16
C GLY A 988 -22.04 -5.39 -2.53
N PRO A 989 -21.05 -4.76 -3.19
CA PRO A 989 -21.08 -3.35 -3.60
C PRO A 989 -21.83 -3.08 -4.92
N TRP A 990 -22.22 -4.12 -5.66
CA TRP A 990 -22.68 -4.02 -7.06
C TRP A 990 -24.20 -3.98 -7.26
N TYR A 991 -24.99 -3.57 -6.25
CA TYR A 991 -26.43 -3.37 -6.46
C TYR A 991 -26.69 -2.10 -7.27
N GLN A 992 -27.83 -2.06 -7.95
CA GLN A 992 -28.22 -0.93 -8.76
C GLN A 992 -29.03 0.12 -7.96
N PRO A 993 -28.92 1.41 -8.32
CA PRO A 993 -29.80 2.44 -7.80
C PRO A 993 -31.24 2.21 -8.30
N GLY A 994 -32.21 2.30 -7.39
CA GLY A 994 -33.63 2.18 -7.72
C GLY A 994 -34.25 3.47 -8.27
N GLY A 995 -35.32 3.32 -9.04
CA GLY A 995 -36.14 4.44 -9.55
C GLY A 995 -35.96 4.73 -11.05
N THR A 996 -36.76 5.66 -11.56
CA THR A 996 -36.96 5.90 -13.00
C THR A 996 -35.75 6.46 -13.76
N ASN A 997 -34.65 6.76 -13.08
CA ASN A 997 -33.45 7.34 -13.68
C ASN A 997 -32.37 6.30 -13.98
N ASN A 998 -32.55 5.05 -13.53
CA ASN A 998 -31.67 3.94 -13.88
C ASN A 998 -32.16 3.29 -15.19
N SER A 999 -31.37 3.41 -16.26
CA SER A 999 -31.67 2.87 -17.59
C SER A 999 -31.32 1.38 -17.76
N PHE A 1000 -30.79 0.71 -16.74
CA PHE A 1000 -30.51 -0.74 -16.77
C PHE A 1000 -31.69 -1.57 -16.26
N LEU A 1001 -32.58 -0.99 -15.45
CA LEU A 1001 -33.75 -1.69 -14.91
C LEU A 1001 -34.69 -2.10 -16.05
N TYR A 1002 -34.94 -3.40 -16.15
CA TYR A 1002 -35.88 -4.01 -17.10
C TYR A 1002 -35.59 -3.70 -18.58
N ALA A 1003 -34.32 -3.42 -18.91
CA ALA A 1003 -33.87 -3.02 -20.26
C ALA A 1003 -33.20 -4.15 -21.06
N GLY A 1004 -33.20 -5.39 -20.57
CA GLY A 1004 -32.65 -6.56 -21.27
C GLY A 1004 -33.59 -7.18 -22.31
N ALA A 1005 -33.10 -8.20 -23.02
CA ALA A 1005 -33.73 -8.75 -24.23
C ALA A 1005 -34.94 -9.69 -23.99
N GLY A 1006 -35.28 -10.01 -22.74
CA GLY A 1006 -36.35 -10.95 -22.40
C GLY A 1006 -36.71 -10.96 -20.91
N PRO A 1007 -37.69 -11.77 -20.46
CA PRO A 1007 -38.08 -11.85 -19.05
C PRO A 1007 -36.99 -12.49 -18.18
N ALA A 1008 -36.84 -12.07 -16.93
CA ALA A 1008 -35.81 -12.58 -16.00
C ALA A 1008 -35.86 -14.11 -15.84
N ALA A 1009 -37.07 -14.69 -15.81
CA ALA A 1009 -37.29 -16.14 -15.82
C ALA A 1009 -36.58 -16.88 -16.97
N ALA A 1010 -36.49 -16.30 -18.18
CA ALA A 1010 -35.86 -16.94 -19.33
C ALA A 1010 -34.33 -17.06 -19.21
N TYR A 1011 -33.72 -16.32 -18.28
CA TYR A 1011 -32.29 -16.38 -17.95
C TYR A 1011 -32.03 -17.07 -16.59
N GLY A 1012 -33.06 -17.65 -15.97
CA GLY A 1012 -32.96 -18.30 -14.66
C GLY A 1012 -32.92 -17.32 -13.47
N LEU A 1013 -33.39 -16.08 -13.65
CA LEU A 1013 -33.27 -14.99 -12.67
C LEU A 1013 -34.59 -14.64 -11.95
N TYR A 1014 -35.62 -15.50 -12.03
CA TYR A 1014 -36.94 -15.27 -11.41
C TYR A 1014 -36.89 -15.03 -9.88
N HIS A 1015 -35.88 -15.58 -9.20
CA HIS A 1015 -35.66 -15.43 -7.75
C HIS A 1015 -34.56 -14.44 -7.35
N TYR A 1016 -34.03 -13.70 -8.32
CA TYR A 1016 -32.92 -12.76 -8.13
C TYR A 1016 -33.43 -11.31 -8.16
N THR A 1017 -32.54 -10.36 -7.84
CA THR A 1017 -32.81 -8.93 -7.74
C THR A 1017 -31.58 -8.12 -8.12
N VAL A 1018 -31.76 -6.93 -8.69
CA VAL A 1018 -30.68 -5.94 -8.81
C VAL A 1018 -30.73 -4.84 -7.73
N LEU A 1019 -31.70 -4.87 -6.81
CA LEU A 1019 -31.99 -3.76 -5.90
C LEU A 1019 -31.71 -4.10 -4.42
N THR A 1020 -31.21 -3.12 -3.68
CA THR A 1020 -30.87 -3.23 -2.23
C THR A 1020 -32.08 -3.48 -1.31
N ASN A 1021 -33.31 -3.47 -1.85
CA ASN A 1021 -34.54 -3.78 -1.14
C ASN A 1021 -35.00 -5.26 -1.30
N SER A 1022 -34.19 -6.10 -1.96
CA SER A 1022 -34.44 -7.53 -2.19
C SER A 1022 -35.74 -7.88 -2.93
N LEU A 1023 -36.33 -6.96 -3.70
CA LEU A 1023 -37.51 -7.29 -4.52
C LEU A 1023 -37.11 -8.13 -5.74
N LYS A 1024 -37.69 -9.33 -5.86
CA LYS A 1024 -37.43 -10.26 -6.96
C LYS A 1024 -37.85 -9.68 -8.32
N ASP A 1025 -36.99 -9.77 -9.33
CA ASP A 1025 -37.28 -9.38 -10.72
C ASP A 1025 -38.42 -10.23 -11.32
N SER A 1026 -38.54 -11.50 -10.93
CA SER A 1026 -39.73 -12.34 -11.18
C SER A 1026 -40.15 -12.38 -12.67
N THR A 1027 -41.35 -11.91 -13.02
CA THR A 1027 -41.88 -11.88 -14.40
C THR A 1027 -41.57 -10.60 -15.19
N ASN A 1028 -40.80 -9.67 -14.62
CA ASN A 1028 -40.36 -8.48 -15.35
C ASN A 1028 -39.38 -8.85 -16.48
N THR A 1029 -39.20 -7.95 -17.45
CA THR A 1029 -38.02 -7.96 -18.32
C THR A 1029 -36.77 -7.95 -17.45
N VAL A 1030 -35.75 -8.72 -17.82
CA VAL A 1030 -34.49 -8.79 -17.08
C VAL A 1030 -33.79 -7.43 -17.08
N SER A 1031 -33.10 -7.10 -15.99
CA SER A 1031 -32.26 -5.91 -15.92
C SER A 1031 -30.90 -6.16 -16.60
N LEU A 1032 -30.13 -5.10 -16.88
CA LEU A 1032 -28.78 -5.22 -17.43
C LEU A 1032 -27.74 -5.39 -16.31
N GLY A 1033 -26.78 -6.28 -16.49
CA GLY A 1033 -25.72 -6.60 -15.52
C GLY A 1033 -26.11 -7.67 -14.49
N LEU A 1034 -25.26 -7.77 -13.47
CA LEU A 1034 -25.30 -8.73 -12.37
C LEU A 1034 -26.58 -8.62 -11.52
N HIS A 1035 -27.14 -9.76 -11.12
CA HIS A 1035 -28.26 -9.89 -10.17
C HIS A 1035 -27.86 -10.75 -8.97
N PHE A 1036 -28.34 -10.39 -7.80
CA PHE A 1036 -28.12 -11.12 -6.54
C PHE A 1036 -29.32 -11.98 -6.17
N VAL A 1037 -29.12 -13.05 -5.39
CA VAL A 1037 -30.25 -13.82 -4.83
C VAL A 1037 -31.06 -12.91 -3.88
N ALA A 1038 -32.39 -12.88 -4.03
CA ALA A 1038 -33.23 -12.07 -3.16
C ALA A 1038 -33.22 -12.60 -1.71
N LEU A 1039 -32.90 -11.74 -0.75
CA LEU A 1039 -32.86 -12.07 0.68
C LEU A 1039 -34.09 -11.55 1.45
N GLY A 1040 -34.53 -12.30 2.46
CA GLY A 1040 -35.50 -11.86 3.44
C GLY A 1040 -34.92 -10.86 4.46
N THR A 1041 -35.77 -10.31 5.32
CA THR A 1041 -35.38 -9.33 6.37
C THR A 1041 -34.47 -9.90 7.46
N ASN A 1042 -34.13 -11.18 7.39
CA ASN A 1042 -33.20 -11.91 8.26
C ASN A 1042 -31.83 -12.17 7.59
N GLY A 1043 -31.57 -11.63 6.39
CA GLY A 1043 -30.33 -11.88 5.64
C GLY A 1043 -30.20 -13.29 5.07
N GLN A 1044 -31.26 -14.10 5.11
CA GLN A 1044 -31.30 -15.42 4.47
C GLN A 1044 -32.00 -15.34 3.12
N PRO A 1045 -31.70 -16.23 2.15
CA PRO A 1045 -32.45 -16.32 0.90
C PRO A 1045 -33.96 -16.45 1.12
N VAL A 1046 -34.78 -15.78 0.30
CA VAL A 1046 -36.23 -15.84 0.44
C VAL A 1046 -36.70 -17.30 0.28
N SER A 1047 -37.38 -17.80 1.32
CA SER A 1047 -38.11 -19.08 1.35
C SER A 1047 -39.61 -18.77 1.44
N THR A 1048 -40.32 -18.88 0.32
CA THR A 1048 -41.76 -18.65 0.19
C THR A 1048 -42.57 -19.67 1.00
N SER A 1049 -42.04 -20.89 1.13
CA SER A 1049 -42.63 -21.97 1.93
C SER A 1049 -42.34 -21.85 3.43
N GLY A 1050 -41.39 -21.00 3.85
CA GLY A 1050 -41.07 -20.74 5.25
C GLY A 1050 -40.41 -21.91 5.98
N ASP A 1051 -39.87 -22.89 5.26
CA ASP A 1051 -39.22 -24.09 5.82
C ASP A 1051 -37.70 -23.94 6.00
N GLY A 1052 -37.11 -22.87 5.45
CA GLY A 1052 -35.70 -22.51 5.60
C GLY A 1052 -34.82 -22.80 4.38
N LEU A 1053 -35.30 -23.62 3.43
CA LEU A 1053 -34.61 -23.81 2.15
C LEU A 1053 -35.01 -22.71 1.17
N GLY A 1054 -34.02 -22.11 0.50
CA GLY A 1054 -34.23 -20.94 -0.37
C GLY A 1054 -34.97 -21.28 -1.65
N ASP A 1055 -35.82 -20.36 -2.13
CA ASP A 1055 -36.61 -20.57 -3.34
C ASP A 1055 -35.71 -20.85 -4.57
N TYR A 1056 -34.58 -20.14 -4.69
CA TYR A 1056 -33.57 -20.31 -5.75
C TYR A 1056 -32.80 -21.65 -5.74
N GLN A 1057 -32.94 -22.42 -4.66
CA GLN A 1057 -32.41 -23.79 -4.56
C GLN A 1057 -33.49 -24.79 -4.99
N LYS A 1058 -34.73 -24.58 -4.54
CA LYS A 1058 -35.89 -25.39 -4.92
C LYS A 1058 -36.19 -25.29 -6.42
N ASP A 1059 -36.48 -24.08 -6.91
CA ASP A 1059 -36.41 -23.70 -8.33
C ASP A 1059 -34.92 -23.58 -8.73
N SER A 1060 -34.29 -24.74 -8.96
CA SER A 1060 -32.87 -24.83 -9.29
C SER A 1060 -32.54 -24.25 -10.66
N ASN A 1061 -33.52 -24.20 -11.56
CA ASN A 1061 -33.36 -23.72 -12.92
C ASN A 1061 -33.50 -22.17 -12.98
N GLY A 1062 -34.51 -21.63 -12.28
CA GLY A 1062 -34.78 -20.21 -12.09
C GLY A 1062 -35.88 -19.62 -12.98
N ASP A 1063 -36.74 -20.45 -13.57
CA ASP A 1063 -37.83 -20.03 -14.48
C ASP A 1063 -39.15 -19.67 -13.76
N GLY A 1064 -39.27 -19.97 -12.46
CA GLY A 1064 -40.49 -19.72 -11.69
C GLY A 1064 -41.64 -20.68 -12.00
N ILE A 1065 -41.38 -21.86 -12.60
CA ILE A 1065 -42.38 -22.88 -12.92
C ILE A 1065 -41.92 -24.26 -12.42
N TYR A 1066 -42.42 -24.74 -11.29
CA TYR A 1066 -42.04 -26.05 -10.73
C TYR A 1066 -42.29 -27.19 -11.74
N ASN A 1067 -41.21 -27.79 -12.24
CA ASN A 1067 -41.23 -28.74 -13.35
C ASN A 1067 -40.13 -29.83 -13.27
N ALA A 1068 -39.96 -30.59 -14.35
CA ALA A 1068 -39.01 -31.70 -14.45
C ALA A 1068 -37.57 -31.22 -14.68
N GLY A 1069 -37.00 -30.61 -13.64
CA GLY A 1069 -35.64 -30.08 -13.58
C GLY A 1069 -35.29 -29.49 -12.21
N ASP A 1070 -36.30 -29.25 -11.37
CA ASP A 1070 -36.18 -28.61 -10.08
C ASP A 1070 -35.84 -29.56 -8.94
N LEU A 1071 -35.19 -29.01 -7.91
CA LEU A 1071 -34.89 -29.72 -6.68
C LEU A 1071 -36.17 -29.96 -5.87
N GLY A 1072 -37.11 -29.01 -5.89
CA GLY A 1072 -38.44 -29.14 -5.28
C GLY A 1072 -39.35 -27.93 -5.56
N ASN A 1073 -40.56 -27.93 -5.01
CA ASN A 1073 -41.53 -26.85 -5.19
C ASN A 1073 -41.39 -25.80 -4.07
N TRP A 1074 -40.90 -24.60 -4.42
CA TRP A 1074 -40.68 -23.51 -3.46
C TRP A 1074 -41.95 -22.96 -2.79
N GLN A 1075 -43.13 -23.25 -3.34
CA GLN A 1075 -44.42 -22.86 -2.75
C GLN A 1075 -44.87 -23.83 -1.64
N THR A 1076 -44.19 -24.96 -1.45
CA THR A 1076 -44.51 -25.99 -0.45
C THR A 1076 -43.34 -26.27 0.48
N ASN A 1077 -43.63 -26.53 1.76
CA ASN A 1077 -42.65 -26.91 2.77
C ASN A 1077 -42.26 -28.39 2.74
N ASP A 1078 -43.06 -29.22 2.07
CA ASP A 1078 -42.85 -30.63 1.81
C ASP A 1078 -43.37 -30.91 0.39
N THR A 1079 -42.47 -31.08 -0.57
CA THR A 1079 -42.79 -31.17 -1.99
C THR A 1079 -43.49 -32.47 -2.37
N CYS A 1080 -43.24 -33.56 -1.64
CA CYS A 1080 -43.81 -34.88 -1.94
C CYS A 1080 -44.99 -35.28 -1.02
N GLY A 1081 -45.13 -34.63 0.14
CA GLY A 1081 -46.23 -34.84 1.08
C GLY A 1081 -46.06 -36.05 2.00
N ASP A 1082 -44.82 -36.43 2.33
CA ASP A 1082 -44.50 -37.55 3.23
C ASP A 1082 -44.47 -37.16 4.72
N GLY A 1083 -44.59 -35.87 5.05
CA GLY A 1083 -44.57 -35.32 6.41
C GLY A 1083 -43.20 -34.85 6.89
N ILE A 1084 -42.16 -34.90 6.04
CA ILE A 1084 -40.81 -34.40 6.33
C ILE A 1084 -40.57 -33.17 5.45
N SER A 1085 -40.09 -32.05 6.04
CA SER A 1085 -39.87 -30.83 5.27
C SER A 1085 -38.69 -30.94 4.30
N ASP A 1086 -38.78 -30.20 3.19
CA ASP A 1086 -37.79 -30.19 2.13
C ASP A 1086 -36.40 -29.76 2.61
N TYR A 1087 -36.33 -28.77 3.53
CA TYR A 1087 -35.09 -28.38 4.19
C TYR A 1087 -34.39 -29.54 4.93
N ILE A 1088 -35.15 -30.40 5.63
CA ILE A 1088 -34.57 -31.58 6.30
C ILE A 1088 -34.14 -32.63 5.27
N LYS A 1089 -34.92 -32.85 4.20
CA LYS A 1089 -34.53 -33.74 3.10
C LYS A 1089 -33.24 -33.28 2.42
N TYR A 1090 -33.06 -31.97 2.21
CA TYR A 1090 -31.84 -31.38 1.66
C TYR A 1090 -30.62 -31.66 2.56
N LEU A 1091 -30.71 -31.39 3.87
CA LEU A 1091 -29.66 -31.68 4.84
C LEU A 1091 -29.34 -33.20 4.96
N GLU A 1092 -30.34 -34.07 4.76
CA GLU A 1092 -30.17 -35.52 4.71
C GLU A 1092 -29.66 -36.04 3.34
N GLY A 1093 -29.41 -35.16 2.36
CA GLY A 1093 -28.97 -35.54 1.01
C GLY A 1093 -30.03 -36.33 0.20
N ARG A 1094 -31.31 -36.20 0.57
CA ARG A 1094 -32.44 -36.93 -0.02
C ARG A 1094 -33.11 -36.14 -1.13
N ASN A 1095 -33.73 -36.85 -2.07
CA ASN A 1095 -34.57 -36.24 -3.11
C ASN A 1095 -35.90 -35.74 -2.52
N LEU A 1096 -36.16 -34.43 -2.57
CA LEU A 1096 -37.35 -33.77 -2.03
C LEU A 1096 -38.65 -34.30 -2.69
N ASN A 1097 -38.57 -34.65 -3.98
CA ASN A 1097 -39.70 -35.06 -4.81
C ASN A 1097 -40.14 -36.52 -4.58
N VAL A 1098 -39.48 -37.27 -3.69
CA VAL A 1098 -39.71 -38.71 -3.49
C VAL A 1098 -40.05 -39.01 -2.03
N ASN A 1099 -41.23 -39.59 -1.82
CA ASN A 1099 -41.71 -40.00 -0.50
C ASN A 1099 -40.72 -40.93 0.20
N ALA A 1100 -40.53 -40.74 1.51
CA ALA A 1100 -39.84 -41.69 2.36
C ALA A 1100 -40.36 -43.13 2.16
N VAL A 1101 -39.48 -44.01 1.69
CA VAL A 1101 -39.68 -45.45 1.82
C VAL A 1101 -39.36 -45.80 3.27
N PRO A 1102 -40.31 -46.34 4.07
CA PRO A 1102 -40.01 -46.77 5.43
C PRO A 1102 -38.95 -47.87 5.40
N ASP A 1103 -37.92 -47.80 6.25
CA ASP A 1103 -36.99 -48.93 6.41
C ASP A 1103 -37.69 -50.07 7.16
N THR A 1104 -38.48 -50.81 6.40
CA THR A 1104 -39.29 -51.93 6.89
C THR A 1104 -38.43 -53.19 7.13
N ASN A 1105 -37.14 -53.13 6.81
CA ASN A 1105 -36.21 -54.28 6.82
C ASN A 1105 -35.00 -54.08 7.75
N GLY A 1106 -34.75 -52.87 8.27
CA GLY A 1106 -33.62 -52.56 9.15
C GLY A 1106 -32.26 -52.63 8.46
N VAL A 1107 -32.20 -52.24 7.18
CA VAL A 1107 -30.98 -52.31 6.36
C VAL A 1107 -30.17 -51.01 6.44
N ILE A 1108 -30.83 -49.87 6.63
CA ILE A 1108 -30.18 -48.56 6.73
C ILE A 1108 -29.90 -48.28 8.20
N ASN A 1109 -28.71 -48.70 8.67
CA ASN A 1109 -28.20 -48.42 10.02
C ASN A 1109 -27.77 -46.93 10.18
N LEU A 1110 -28.67 -46.00 9.86
CA LEU A 1110 -28.54 -44.59 10.22
C LEU A 1110 -28.76 -44.44 11.72
N GLN A 1111 -27.71 -44.69 12.50
CA GLN A 1111 -27.63 -44.23 13.88
C GLN A 1111 -27.51 -42.70 13.87
N ILE A 1112 -28.65 -42.01 13.86
CA ILE A 1112 -28.71 -40.55 14.08
C ILE A 1112 -28.34 -40.29 15.55
N TYR A 1113 -27.04 -40.29 15.83
CA TYR A 1113 -26.47 -39.76 17.06
C TYR A 1113 -26.40 -38.23 16.93
N THR A 1114 -27.48 -37.55 17.29
CA THR A 1114 -27.40 -36.15 17.70
C THR A 1114 -26.79 -36.09 19.11
N PRO A 1115 -25.64 -35.41 19.31
CA PRO A 1115 -25.30 -34.91 20.63
C PRO A 1115 -26.31 -33.82 20.99
N LEU A 1116 -26.91 -33.91 22.19
CA LEU A 1116 -27.75 -32.84 22.71
C LEU A 1116 -26.88 -31.85 23.50
N ARG A 1117 -26.55 -30.73 22.83
CA ARG A 1117 -25.68 -29.63 23.28
C ARG A 1117 -24.19 -29.92 23.26
#